data_AF-A4ID68-F1
#
_entry.id   AF-A4ID68-F1
#
_cell.length_a   1.000
_cell.length_b   1.000
_cell.length_c   1.000
_cell.angle_alpha   90.00
_cell.angle_beta   90.00
_cell.angle_gamma   90.00
#
_symmetry.space_group_name_H-M   'P 1'
#
loop_
_entity.id
_entity.type
_entity.pdbx_description
1 polymer ?
#
loop_
_entity_poly.entity_id
_entity_poly.type
_entity_poly.pdbx_seq_one_letter_code
_entity_poly.pdbx_strand_id
1 'polypeptide(L)'
;MLRRRVCAAPSLAVGPTGSSSLSLTPSPADSQQRRSLKTLDVREYRPLGTPIEFRFYQRYANHPNRQSGVQFLTHYNTHQRFRVNKDFIDYMHWGKEQGQARLPHRHQRVAFDFDDALQPTRAEGDVSAWFAGQDPTMGSHPDISTSFDPNKKLFSHPEHWNKMFSKRRPGEGDIKLNVIPSNSLLGPMVTQTDTQEMAYFKTETCGPTHGRVPGINAPFKGEMDRKMMQAMSRPLNRSRTLTGNNGRFSNTIFINDPKRHQTLSATLAKELNREVDRATNGLYSKLTVLTSAQSGLTDFFCGGTDLQSIGFDLNLAQLLRKEAEALTKSSVSGSKKVEAKVQELIRDAERYEERADSVLRENAAVIWRAYTSPRALMTLVNGKCRGTGCGLALAAKYAGLQDASEFIVDGPNVGLTPYSGMTRLLARPETSLKYPGLAEFVMLTGASLFAGDALRLGWSDLFTSLPDMPYHIKDWFDSTEHMHNDAVAWQLGHLLERCFQMKDRWHTSAMERCAMTPIRARWVEDAFADQSSIEEILKTLSAMEKLPLTDRHNTYDPSYATPYTLASVAEGVEKLSASRLRYTLSPWDATPPEEAVEVRQAAEIFTSYVLERRGKVNIVAHRDRHKAQAWQKQREREYVAYSNMKSAPHRRHVYARLEGCEGTLVDFDFTVDPAGDAAAAVAEKGAGVDDNSELVHTASVDRLKRAVLQAMGMPADRDIDLCWYLPTLDTCPIRNDEELIDVLHSDPGFEDSSAQLRYPPIYFLVKRNTLHLSEWAYAVKHQLLLQSPYALKATLQLLQEVRGDGSAEAVRSLADTLATEYRYATRLLKRPDFYQVGQHVDKSPEEWDIVKEERVRYVHKEHLPSRPLPDYEVVFERNVQLDGHTFQLRPRWSPRTVQEVTAESLAPLATPLDFEKDGAVEFNVVVYASKADRLAGMIEDAGGLEVVAHLGEVDKEGNAKVPPLHGDAHVPTNVSFYEMARHPWEDTPSSWRRDGFTAGSKEYFDQQYKKAEKAVYDEAGRGQRNYWPSKAAVDGVTGEESNALLEERFFAKLRDAERGVESWARQLRKKAVEGKLDNKTEIATQQEKIYDDDYYRWFIQPGHNPNPSGLLRGRKGADSGSSSVDKDLEVFLNQLLSGAAERGADGTAGDEGEALILPEEDADEAADST
;
A
#
# COMPACT_ATOMS: atom_id res chain seq x y z
N MET A 1 14.88 28.97 40.91
CA MET A 1 14.17 29.93 41.77
C MET A 1 13.24 29.11 42.67
N LEU A 2 12.99 29.41 43.95
CA LEU A 2 13.52 30.45 44.83
C LEU A 2 14.60 29.88 45.79
N ARG A 3 15.14 30.72 46.70
CA ARG A 3 16.04 30.32 47.80
C ARG A 3 15.38 30.61 49.15
N ARG A 4 15.63 29.77 50.16
CA ARG A 4 15.89 30.22 51.54
C ARG A 4 16.94 29.33 52.19
N ARG A 5 17.95 29.95 52.79
CA ARG A 5 18.98 29.33 53.65
C ARG A 5 18.70 29.75 55.10
N VAL A 6 19.12 28.94 56.06
CA VAL A 6 19.69 29.41 57.33
C VAL A 6 20.99 28.62 57.57
N CYS A 7 22.02 29.24 58.13
CA CYS A 7 23.34 28.63 58.37
C CYS A 7 23.93 29.13 59.70
N ALA A 8 24.69 28.27 60.38
CA ALA A 8 25.59 28.55 61.50
C ALA A 8 26.59 27.37 61.62
N ALA A 9 27.86 27.49 62.03
CA ALA A 9 28.75 28.65 62.24
C ALA A 9 30.24 28.20 62.01
N PRO A 10 31.26 29.09 61.92
CA PRO A 10 32.53 28.79 61.22
C PRO A 10 33.85 29.02 62.04
N SER A 11 34.98 29.14 61.32
CA SER A 11 36.38 29.50 61.72
C SER A 11 37.29 28.34 62.19
N LEU A 12 38.63 28.36 62.04
CA LEU A 12 39.65 29.36 61.61
C LEU A 12 40.50 28.81 60.39
N ALA A 13 41.40 29.49 59.64
CA ALA A 13 42.19 30.75 59.74
C ALA A 13 43.52 30.64 60.55
N VAL A 14 44.70 31.25 60.28
CA VAL A 14 45.27 32.16 59.24
C VAL A 14 46.79 31.80 59.04
N GLY A 15 47.50 32.27 57.99
CA GLY A 15 48.98 32.25 57.88
C GLY A 15 49.60 33.40 57.02
N PRO A 16 50.88 33.83 57.21
CA PRO A 16 51.53 34.88 56.40
C PRO A 16 52.97 34.58 55.86
N THR A 17 53.73 35.60 55.41
CA THR A 17 54.82 35.57 54.38
C THR A 17 56.22 36.08 54.80
N GLY A 18 57.26 35.91 53.94
CA GLY A 18 58.65 36.45 54.07
C GLY A 18 59.53 36.22 52.81
N SER A 19 60.71 36.88 52.64
CA SER A 19 61.44 36.96 51.35
C SER A 19 63.00 37.17 51.39
N SER A 20 63.69 36.90 50.25
CA SER A 20 65.11 37.25 49.86
C SER A 20 66.31 36.44 50.47
N SER A 21 67.58 36.44 49.95
CA SER A 21 68.13 36.45 48.55
C SER A 21 69.69 36.18 48.47
N LEU A 22 70.21 35.84 47.27
CA LEU A 22 71.60 35.95 46.71
C LEU A 22 72.87 35.27 47.33
N SER A 23 73.70 34.66 46.43
CA SER A 23 75.17 34.36 46.50
C SER A 23 75.71 33.05 47.16
N LEU A 24 77.06 32.89 47.27
CA LEU A 24 77.80 31.63 47.01
C LEU A 24 78.61 30.97 48.18
N THR A 25 78.68 29.62 48.16
CA THR A 25 79.72 28.67 48.67
C THR A 25 80.16 28.60 50.17
N PRO A 26 79.88 27.47 50.85
CA PRO A 26 80.64 26.98 52.02
C PRO A 26 80.97 25.44 52.02
N SER A 27 81.57 24.94 53.11
CA SER A 27 82.28 23.64 53.28
C SER A 27 81.51 22.54 54.08
N PRO A 28 82.03 21.30 54.28
CA PRO A 28 81.24 20.12 54.67
C PRO A 28 81.38 19.61 56.13
N ALA A 29 80.50 18.66 56.48
CA ALA A 29 80.44 17.81 57.68
C ALA A 29 80.17 18.53 59.04
N ASP A 30 79.40 17.97 59.99
CA ASP A 30 78.64 16.71 60.00
C ASP A 30 77.22 16.96 60.56
N SER A 31 76.27 17.23 59.68
CA SER A 31 74.93 17.73 60.04
C SER A 31 73.92 17.44 58.92
N GLN A 32 72.71 16.99 59.28
CA GLN A 32 71.74 16.45 58.32
C GLN A 32 71.34 17.46 57.23
N GLN A 33 71.81 17.21 56.01
CA GLN A 33 71.82 18.19 54.92
C GLN A 33 70.41 18.48 54.39
N ARG A 34 69.98 19.75 54.49
CA ARG A 34 68.84 20.28 53.74
C ARG A 34 69.13 20.19 52.23
N ARG A 35 68.64 19.14 51.56
CA ARG A 35 68.71 19.02 50.10
C ARG A 35 67.83 20.10 49.45
N SER A 36 68.46 21.17 48.99
CA SER A 36 67.85 22.13 48.08
C SER A 36 67.34 21.42 46.82
N LEU A 37 66.08 21.66 46.44
CA LEU A 37 65.56 21.21 45.16
C LEU A 37 66.42 21.81 44.02
N LYS A 38 66.76 20.99 43.04
CA LYS A 38 67.51 21.44 41.86
C LYS A 38 66.56 22.31 41.01
N THR A 39 66.93 23.57 40.78
CA THR A 39 66.12 24.53 40.01
C THR A 39 66.13 24.27 38.51
N LEU A 40 67.13 23.52 38.03
CA LEU A 40 67.12 22.89 36.71
C LEU A 40 66.69 21.44 36.86
N ASP A 41 65.92 20.94 35.89
CA ASP A 41 65.49 19.54 35.87
C ASP A 41 66.73 18.61 35.94
N VAL A 42 66.60 17.52 36.70
CA VAL A 42 67.70 16.60 36.96
C VAL A 42 67.97 15.69 35.75
N ARG A 43 67.07 15.71 34.75
CA ARG A 43 67.07 14.94 33.51
C ARG A 43 66.43 15.79 32.43
N GLU A 44 66.88 15.75 31.17
CA GLU A 44 66.13 16.35 30.06
C GLU A 44 64.94 15.46 29.68
N TYR A 45 63.88 15.46 30.50
CA TYR A 45 62.71 14.62 30.27
C TYR A 45 61.71 15.28 29.32
N ARG A 46 61.84 14.97 28.02
CA ARG A 46 60.87 15.35 26.97
C ARG A 46 60.02 14.15 26.55
N PRO A 47 58.89 13.86 27.21
CA PRO A 47 58.00 12.78 26.80
C PRO A 47 57.35 13.13 25.45
N LEU A 48 57.62 12.31 24.43
CA LEU A 48 56.99 12.43 23.11
C LEU A 48 55.54 11.90 23.09
N GLY A 49 55.14 11.15 24.12
CA GLY A 49 53.77 10.67 24.27
C GLY A 49 52.83 11.83 24.61
N THR A 50 51.85 12.10 23.73
CA THR A 50 50.78 13.07 23.97
C THR A 50 49.42 12.35 24.11
N PRO A 51 49.03 11.86 25.31
CA PRO A 51 47.76 11.18 25.51
C PRO A 51 46.57 11.99 25.01
N ILE A 52 45.59 11.32 24.40
CA ILE A 52 44.43 11.98 23.78
C ILE A 52 43.59 12.73 24.82
N GLU A 53 43.58 12.24 26.07
CA GLU A 53 42.91 12.81 27.23
C GLU A 53 43.62 14.06 27.77
N PHE A 54 44.94 14.17 27.58
CA PHE A 54 45.71 15.36 27.95
C PHE A 54 45.56 16.47 26.89
N ARG A 55 45.35 16.09 25.62
CA ARG A 55 45.08 17.03 24.52
C ARG A 55 43.63 17.51 24.48
N PHE A 56 42.67 16.61 24.64
CA PHE A 56 41.25 16.84 24.40
C PHE A 56 40.39 16.52 25.63
N TYR A 57 40.73 17.12 26.76
CA TYR A 57 40.03 16.99 28.04
C TYR A 57 38.56 17.46 28.02
N GLN A 58 38.11 18.10 26.93
CA GLN A 58 36.71 18.46 26.67
C GLN A 58 35.90 17.32 26.03
N ARG A 59 36.53 16.18 25.73
CA ARG A 59 35.91 14.97 25.15
C ARG A 59 36.18 13.71 25.97
N TYR A 60 37.37 13.60 26.56
CA TYR A 60 37.76 12.46 27.39
C TYR A 60 37.95 12.86 28.86
N ALA A 61 37.56 11.99 29.78
CA ALA A 61 37.60 12.25 31.22
C ALA A 61 38.30 11.11 31.97
N ASN A 62 39.64 11.18 32.08
CA ASN A 62 40.46 10.12 32.69
C ASN A 62 40.36 10.03 34.24
N HIS A 63 39.49 10.84 34.87
CA HIS A 63 39.24 10.77 36.32
C HIS A 63 38.39 9.54 36.65
N PRO A 64 38.78 8.68 37.61
CA PRO A 64 38.25 7.30 37.71
C PRO A 64 36.73 7.24 37.92
N ASN A 65 36.14 8.12 38.73
CA ASN A 65 34.67 8.14 38.89
C ASN A 65 33.91 8.84 37.73
N ARG A 66 34.60 9.41 36.73
CA ARG A 66 34.01 10.10 35.57
C ARG A 66 33.96 9.25 34.30
N GLN A 67 34.43 8.00 34.37
CA GLN A 67 34.57 7.09 33.22
C GLN A 67 33.24 6.68 32.55
N SER A 68 32.09 7.00 33.14
CA SER A 68 30.77 6.84 32.49
C SER A 68 30.46 7.94 31.48
N GLY A 69 31.21 9.05 31.51
CA GLY A 69 31.17 10.09 30.49
C GLY A 69 29.91 10.96 30.53
N VAL A 70 29.51 11.43 29.35
CA VAL A 70 28.42 12.39 29.15
C VAL A 70 27.41 11.77 28.20
N GLN A 71 26.23 11.42 28.71
CA GLN A 71 25.21 10.65 28.04
C GLN A 71 23.86 11.37 28.16
N PHE A 72 23.44 12.02 27.06
CA PHE A 72 22.12 12.66 27.00
C PHE A 72 20.99 11.64 26.83
N LEU A 73 21.26 10.50 26.18
CA LEU A 73 20.30 9.42 25.90
C LEU A 73 20.12 8.48 27.11
N THR A 74 19.80 9.05 28.28
CA THR A 74 19.46 8.30 29.50
C THR A 74 18.28 8.95 30.21
N HIS A 75 17.49 8.16 30.94
CA HIS A 75 16.32 8.65 31.69
C HIS A 75 16.69 9.44 32.97
N TYR A 76 17.97 9.70 33.24
CA TYR A 76 18.44 10.30 34.48
C TYR A 76 18.30 11.83 34.49
N ASN A 77 18.25 12.40 35.69
CA ASN A 77 18.15 13.84 35.94
C ASN A 77 19.42 14.66 35.56
N THR A 78 20.43 14.04 34.94
CA THR A 78 21.63 14.75 34.46
C THR A 78 22.32 14.01 33.32
N HIS A 79 22.68 14.75 32.27
CA HIS A 79 23.48 14.27 31.14
C HIS A 79 24.92 13.87 31.52
N GLN A 80 25.39 14.22 32.71
CA GLN A 80 26.72 13.83 33.21
C GLN A 80 26.56 12.54 34.04
N ARG A 81 26.67 11.36 33.40
CA ARG A 81 26.33 10.06 34.01
C ARG A 81 27.09 9.79 35.33
N PHE A 82 28.26 10.40 35.50
CA PHE A 82 29.08 10.35 36.72
C PHE A 82 28.60 11.24 37.88
N ARG A 83 27.57 12.08 37.67
CA ARG A 83 26.88 12.83 38.73
C ARG A 83 25.53 12.21 39.12
N VAL A 84 25.08 11.17 38.41
CA VAL A 84 23.88 10.42 38.77
C VAL A 84 24.12 9.71 40.10
N ASN A 85 23.26 9.97 41.07
CA ASN A 85 23.30 9.44 42.43
C ASN A 85 22.20 8.40 42.71
N LYS A 86 21.60 7.86 41.64
CA LYS A 86 20.80 6.63 41.66
C LYS A 86 21.76 5.44 41.47
N ASP A 87 21.72 4.80 40.31
CA ASP A 87 22.38 3.53 40.06
C ASP A 87 23.87 3.70 39.75
N PHE A 88 24.74 2.99 40.48
CA PHE A 88 26.18 2.98 40.25
C PHE A 88 26.58 1.86 39.29
N ILE A 89 27.33 2.21 38.25
CA ILE A 89 27.74 1.27 37.19
C ILE A 89 28.76 0.24 37.70
N ASP A 90 28.51 -1.04 37.40
CA ASP A 90 29.45 -2.13 37.63
C ASP A 90 30.29 -2.43 36.37
N TYR A 91 31.50 -1.86 36.32
CA TYR A 91 32.43 -2.06 35.20
C TYR A 91 33.05 -3.46 35.09
N MET A 92 32.83 -4.35 36.07
CA MET A 92 33.35 -5.72 36.05
C MET A 92 32.28 -6.74 35.64
N HIS A 93 31.02 -6.49 35.99
CA HIS A 93 29.95 -7.47 35.85
C HIS A 93 28.81 -7.05 34.89
N TRP A 94 28.77 -5.79 34.44
CA TRP A 94 27.82 -5.34 33.39
C TRP A 94 28.48 -5.22 32.01
N GLY A 95 27.66 -5.11 30.96
CA GLY A 95 28.10 -4.95 29.58
C GLY A 95 27.71 -6.07 28.62
N LYS A 96 27.39 -7.28 29.11
CA LYS A 96 27.18 -8.48 28.27
C LYS A 96 26.23 -8.28 27.08
N GLU A 97 25.11 -7.60 27.29
CA GLU A 97 24.04 -7.39 26.29
C GLU A 97 23.97 -5.96 25.73
N GLN A 98 24.66 -5.01 26.37
CA GLN A 98 24.65 -3.58 26.03
C GLN A 98 26.03 -3.07 25.57
N GLY A 99 26.97 -3.99 25.33
CA GLY A 99 28.37 -3.71 24.98
C GLY A 99 29.15 -3.08 26.13
N GLN A 100 29.11 -1.75 26.24
CA GLN A 100 29.85 -1.03 27.28
C GLN A 100 29.03 -0.93 28.56
N ALA A 101 29.58 -1.34 29.71
CA ALA A 101 28.95 -1.23 31.03
C ALA A 101 28.42 0.17 31.39
N ARG A 102 28.92 1.23 30.72
CA ARG A 102 28.44 2.62 30.91
C ARG A 102 27.08 2.90 30.26
N LEU A 103 26.68 2.17 29.22
CA LEU A 103 25.46 2.43 28.45
C LEU A 103 24.21 2.01 29.26
N PRO A 104 23.02 2.57 29.00
CA PRO A 104 21.79 2.10 29.62
C PRO A 104 21.52 0.62 29.26
N HIS A 105 20.81 -0.08 30.14
CA HIS A 105 20.39 -1.46 29.91
C HIS A 105 19.27 -1.55 28.85
N ARG A 106 19.05 -2.75 28.28
CA ARG A 106 18.08 -2.98 27.19
C ARG A 106 16.68 -2.45 27.51
N HIS A 107 16.21 -2.59 28.75
CA HIS A 107 14.91 -2.12 29.23
C HIS A 107 14.84 -0.64 29.65
N GLN A 108 15.97 0.08 29.64
CA GLN A 108 16.09 1.48 30.09
C GLN A 108 16.53 2.46 29.00
N ARG A 109 16.67 1.99 27.75
CA ARG A 109 17.03 2.83 26.61
C ARG A 109 15.88 3.75 26.21
N VAL A 110 16.23 5.00 25.90
CA VAL A 110 15.32 6.06 25.42
C VAL A 110 15.61 6.46 23.98
N ALA A 111 16.41 5.64 23.29
CA ALA A 111 16.76 5.73 21.88
C ALA A 111 16.90 4.29 21.36
N PHE A 112 16.64 4.11 20.07
CA PHE A 112 16.53 2.81 19.41
C PHE A 112 17.26 2.85 18.07
N ASP A 113 17.85 1.73 17.68
CA ASP A 113 18.52 1.54 16.40
C ASP A 113 17.53 0.92 15.39
N PHE A 114 17.67 1.20 14.09
CA PHE A 114 16.65 0.85 13.06
C PHE A 114 16.30 -0.65 12.98
N ASP A 115 17.29 -1.52 13.22
CA ASP A 115 17.15 -2.98 13.08
C ASP A 115 16.98 -3.72 14.42
N ASP A 116 16.93 -3.00 15.55
CA ASP A 116 16.77 -3.61 16.88
C ASP A 116 15.36 -3.42 17.42
N ALA A 117 14.84 -4.42 18.12
CA ALA A 117 13.48 -4.41 18.66
C ALA A 117 13.26 -3.26 19.66
N LEU A 118 12.04 -2.76 19.73
CA LEU A 118 11.64 -1.69 20.64
C LEU A 118 11.53 -2.21 22.10
N GLN A 119 10.91 -1.45 23.00
CA GLN A 119 10.48 -2.00 24.28
C GLN A 119 9.15 -2.74 24.07
N PRO A 120 9.00 -3.99 24.55
CA PRO A 120 7.75 -4.73 24.41
C PRO A 120 6.65 -4.08 25.26
N THR A 121 5.42 -4.10 24.74
CA THR A 121 4.23 -3.71 25.48
C THR A 121 3.98 -4.73 26.59
N ARG A 122 3.70 -4.24 27.81
CA ARG A 122 3.43 -5.11 28.95
C ARG A 122 1.99 -5.64 28.90
N ALA A 123 1.83 -6.95 29.04
CA ALA A 123 0.56 -7.61 29.34
C ALA A 123 0.51 -8.06 30.81
N GLU A 124 -0.69 -8.39 31.30
CA GLU A 124 -0.92 -8.94 32.65
C GLU A 124 -0.96 -10.48 32.66
N GLY A 125 -1.40 -11.09 31.56
CA GLY A 125 -1.47 -12.54 31.35
C GLY A 125 -1.31 -12.88 29.87
N ASP A 126 -1.83 -14.04 29.44
CA ASP A 126 -1.90 -14.36 28.01
C ASP A 126 -2.90 -13.43 27.28
N VAL A 127 -2.61 -13.17 26.01
CA VAL A 127 -3.32 -12.27 25.10
C VAL A 127 -3.75 -12.97 23.80
N SER A 128 -3.46 -14.26 23.64
CA SER A 128 -3.81 -15.08 22.47
C SER A 128 -5.25 -14.87 21.98
N ALA A 129 -6.23 -14.91 22.89
CA ALA A 129 -7.65 -14.69 22.61
C ALA A 129 -7.98 -13.34 21.95
N TRP A 130 -7.14 -12.31 22.12
CA TRP A 130 -7.31 -11.00 21.47
C TRP A 130 -6.82 -11.00 20.00
N PHE A 131 -6.15 -12.05 19.54
CA PHE A 131 -5.67 -12.19 18.17
C PHE A 131 -6.51 -13.18 17.32
N ALA A 132 -7.66 -13.64 17.82
CA ALA A 132 -8.57 -14.54 17.10
C ALA A 132 -9.16 -13.99 15.78
N GLY A 133 -8.91 -12.70 15.46
CA GLY A 133 -9.22 -12.05 14.18
C GLY A 133 -7.99 -11.83 13.28
N GLN A 134 -6.93 -12.63 13.44
CA GLN A 134 -5.69 -12.61 12.67
C GLN A 134 -5.47 -13.99 12.02
N ASP A 135 -4.29 -14.20 11.41
CA ASP A 135 -3.79 -15.52 11.02
C ASP A 135 -3.83 -16.50 12.21
N PRO A 136 -4.58 -17.63 12.12
CA PRO A 136 -4.71 -18.59 13.22
C PRO A 136 -3.42 -19.39 13.49
N THR A 137 -2.41 -19.29 12.63
CA THR A 137 -1.07 -19.89 12.85
C THR A 137 -0.13 -18.96 13.61
N MET A 138 -0.51 -17.71 13.85
CA MET A 138 0.31 -16.71 14.53
C MET A 138 0.45 -17.02 16.03
N GLY A 139 1.68 -17.30 16.47
CA GLY A 139 2.03 -17.43 17.89
C GLY A 139 2.06 -16.08 18.64
N SER A 140 2.52 -16.11 19.89
CA SER A 140 2.64 -14.90 20.73
C SER A 140 3.44 -13.78 20.05
N HIS A 141 2.87 -12.57 20.00
CA HIS A 141 3.51 -11.43 19.34
C HIS A 141 4.85 -11.05 20.01
N PRO A 142 5.95 -10.85 19.25
CA PRO A 142 7.29 -10.65 19.83
C PRO A 142 7.41 -9.40 20.72
N ASP A 143 6.64 -8.35 20.41
CA ASP A 143 6.61 -7.10 21.19
C ASP A 143 5.56 -7.09 22.31
N ILE A 144 5.08 -8.25 22.78
CA ILE A 144 4.23 -8.35 23.98
C ILE A 144 4.91 -9.22 25.04
N SER A 145 4.93 -8.75 26.30
CA SER A 145 5.57 -9.48 27.40
C SER A 145 4.84 -9.32 28.72
N THR A 146 4.59 -10.43 29.42
CA THR A 146 4.03 -10.44 30.78
C THR A 146 5.03 -10.01 31.86
N SER A 147 6.33 -10.06 31.57
CA SER A 147 7.41 -9.90 32.56
C SER A 147 8.30 -8.66 32.35
N PHE A 148 7.92 -7.76 31.43
CA PHE A 148 8.65 -6.52 31.19
C PHE A 148 8.42 -5.49 32.31
N ASP A 149 9.50 -4.97 32.88
CA ASP A 149 9.50 -3.82 33.79
C ASP A 149 10.64 -2.85 33.43
N PRO A 150 10.34 -1.61 33.00
CA PRO A 150 11.36 -0.60 32.70
C PRO A 150 12.10 -0.10 33.96
N ASN A 151 11.54 -0.31 35.15
CA ASN A 151 12.14 0.07 36.44
C ASN A 151 13.01 -1.03 37.04
N LYS A 152 13.14 -2.19 36.38
CA LYS A 152 13.84 -3.37 36.89
C LYS A 152 15.26 -3.02 37.30
N LYS A 153 15.53 -3.12 38.61
CA LYS A 153 16.87 -2.92 39.17
C LYS A 153 17.75 -4.10 38.78
N LEU A 154 18.97 -3.81 38.33
CA LEU A 154 19.99 -4.82 38.08
C LEU A 154 21.07 -4.76 39.16
N PHE A 155 21.57 -5.93 39.54
CA PHE A 155 22.52 -6.06 40.63
C PHE A 155 23.88 -5.49 40.23
N SER A 156 24.34 -4.48 40.97
CA SER A 156 25.64 -3.82 40.82
C SER A 156 26.46 -4.01 42.09
N HIS A 157 27.62 -4.66 42.02
CA HIS A 157 28.45 -4.91 43.21
C HIS A 157 28.83 -3.64 43.99
N PRO A 158 29.27 -2.51 43.39
CA PRO A 158 29.63 -1.32 44.19
C PRO A 158 28.46 -0.73 45.00
N GLU A 159 27.21 -1.01 44.64
CA GLU A 159 26.01 -0.50 45.33
C GLU A 159 25.27 -1.56 46.17
N HIS A 160 25.31 -2.83 45.75
CA HIS A 160 24.49 -3.94 46.28
C HIS A 160 25.29 -5.04 46.98
N TRP A 161 26.61 -5.12 46.75
CA TRP A 161 27.54 -5.95 47.52
C TRP A 161 28.81 -5.16 47.83
N ASN A 162 28.69 -4.13 48.66
CA ASN A 162 29.76 -3.17 48.87
C ASN A 162 30.87 -3.74 49.76
N LYS A 163 32.04 -3.98 49.14
CA LYS A 163 33.27 -4.49 49.78
C LYS A 163 34.32 -3.40 50.01
N MET A 164 33.90 -2.14 50.22
CA MET A 164 34.83 -1.02 50.50
C MET A 164 35.30 -0.99 51.96
N PHE A 165 34.41 -1.28 52.91
CA PHE A 165 34.69 -1.24 54.35
C PHE A 165 35.15 -2.59 54.93
N SER A 166 35.54 -3.55 54.08
CA SER A 166 36.00 -4.89 54.48
C SER A 166 37.37 -5.22 53.88
N LYS A 167 37.94 -6.38 54.24
CA LYS A 167 39.21 -6.90 53.71
C LYS A 167 39.02 -7.71 52.42
N ARG A 168 37.81 -7.67 51.83
CA ARG A 168 37.40 -8.35 50.58
C ARG A 168 37.53 -9.88 50.62
N ARG A 169 37.49 -10.48 51.81
CA ARG A 169 37.51 -11.95 51.98
C ARG A 169 36.18 -12.60 51.55
N PRO A 170 36.14 -13.93 51.33
CA PRO A 170 34.88 -14.65 51.18
C PRO A 170 33.92 -14.35 52.34
N GLY A 171 32.63 -14.16 52.03
CA GLY A 171 31.61 -13.79 53.01
C GLY A 171 31.59 -12.32 53.47
N GLU A 172 32.58 -11.50 53.11
CA GLU A 172 32.61 -10.08 53.51
C GLU A 172 31.89 -9.13 52.53
N GLY A 173 31.37 -8.02 53.06
CA GLY A 173 30.73 -6.93 52.34
C GLY A 173 29.26 -6.75 52.75
N ASP A 174 28.73 -5.53 52.65
CA ASP A 174 27.31 -5.24 52.88
C ASP A 174 26.49 -5.68 51.67
N ILE A 175 25.42 -6.49 51.87
CA ILE A 175 24.62 -7.10 50.79
C ILE A 175 23.15 -6.68 50.89
N LYS A 176 22.65 -6.04 49.83
CA LYS A 176 21.23 -5.68 49.69
C LYS A 176 20.49 -6.75 48.90
N LEU A 177 19.68 -7.55 49.60
CA LEU A 177 18.91 -8.65 49.00
C LEU A 177 17.67 -8.18 48.22
N ASN A 178 17.15 -6.97 48.47
CA ASN A 178 15.90 -6.44 47.92
C ASN A 178 15.97 -5.98 46.44
N VAL A 179 16.84 -6.59 45.64
CA VAL A 179 17.09 -6.28 44.21
C VAL A 179 17.13 -7.53 43.32
N ILE A 180 17.36 -8.71 43.90
CA ILE A 180 17.18 -9.99 43.19
C ILE A 180 15.89 -10.63 43.73
N PRO A 181 14.99 -11.16 42.88
CA PRO A 181 13.84 -11.94 43.34
C PRO A 181 14.27 -13.08 44.29
N SER A 182 13.49 -13.30 45.35
CA SER A 182 13.83 -14.30 46.36
C SER A 182 13.57 -15.71 45.86
N ASN A 183 14.60 -16.39 45.36
CA ASN A 183 14.59 -17.83 45.06
C ASN A 183 14.54 -18.72 46.32
N SER A 184 14.27 -18.15 47.51
CA SER A 184 14.10 -18.92 48.74
C SER A 184 12.68 -19.44 48.86
N LEU A 185 12.55 -20.76 49.03
CA LEU A 185 11.30 -21.47 49.29
C LEU A 185 10.52 -20.95 50.52
N LEU A 186 11.22 -20.26 51.44
CA LEU A 186 10.60 -19.62 52.61
C LEU A 186 9.50 -18.61 52.24
N GLY A 187 9.63 -17.91 51.11
CA GLY A 187 8.60 -16.98 50.64
C GLY A 187 7.28 -17.71 50.37
N PRO A 188 7.23 -18.58 49.35
CA PRO A 188 6.07 -19.42 49.06
C PRO A 188 5.51 -20.19 50.27
N MET A 189 6.37 -20.75 51.13
CA MET A 189 5.92 -21.49 52.32
C MET A 189 5.24 -20.62 53.38
N VAL A 190 5.61 -19.34 53.52
CA VAL A 190 5.03 -18.42 54.53
C VAL A 190 3.81 -17.68 53.98
N THR A 191 3.73 -17.49 52.66
CA THR A 191 2.58 -16.85 51.99
C THR A 191 1.58 -17.84 51.41
N GLN A 192 1.76 -19.16 51.60
CA GLN A 192 0.79 -20.16 51.16
C GLN A 192 -0.52 -19.99 51.93
N THR A 193 -1.62 -19.85 51.17
CA THR A 193 -2.97 -19.64 51.66
C THR A 193 -3.92 -20.56 50.89
N ASP A 194 -5.07 -20.86 51.50
CA ASP A 194 -6.19 -21.60 50.92
C ASP A 194 -7.05 -20.72 49.98
N THR A 195 -7.07 -19.42 50.27
CA THR A 195 -7.59 -18.37 49.38
C THR A 195 -6.72 -18.25 48.12
N GLN A 196 -7.36 -18.18 46.95
CA GLN A 196 -6.67 -18.14 45.65
C GLN A 196 -6.00 -16.79 45.35
N GLU A 197 -5.20 -16.74 44.28
CA GLU A 197 -4.39 -15.58 43.90
C GLU A 197 -5.20 -14.30 43.67
N MET A 198 -4.52 -13.14 43.78
CA MET A 198 -5.14 -11.81 43.63
C MET A 198 -5.87 -11.60 42.29
N ALA A 199 -5.45 -12.30 41.24
CA ALA A 199 -6.10 -12.30 39.92
C ALA A 199 -7.51 -12.93 39.96
N TYR A 200 -7.71 -14.02 40.70
CA TYR A 200 -9.03 -14.63 40.91
C TYR A 200 -9.95 -13.71 41.72
N PHE A 201 -9.41 -13.07 42.77
CA PHE A 201 -10.18 -12.16 43.63
C PHE A 201 -10.50 -10.81 42.95
N LYS A 202 -9.80 -10.45 41.86
CA LYS A 202 -10.01 -9.22 41.08
C LYS A 202 -9.91 -7.96 41.96
N THR A 203 -8.90 -7.91 42.85
CA THR A 203 -8.67 -6.77 43.77
C THR A 203 -8.33 -5.46 43.08
N GLU A 204 -7.81 -5.50 41.85
CA GLU A 204 -7.37 -4.31 41.13
C GLU A 204 -8.55 -3.66 40.39
N THR A 205 -8.92 -2.45 40.81
CA THR A 205 -10.04 -1.68 40.23
C THR A 205 -9.73 -1.04 38.89
N CYS A 206 -8.50 -1.19 38.41
CA CYS A 206 -8.00 -0.61 37.17
C CYS A 206 -7.29 -1.70 36.39
N GLY A 207 -7.75 -1.98 35.16
CA GLY A 207 -6.93 -2.68 34.17
C GLY A 207 -5.92 -1.73 33.51
N PRO A 208 -5.51 -1.99 32.26
CA PRO A 208 -4.54 -1.17 31.53
C PRO A 208 -4.78 0.33 31.63
N THR A 209 -3.72 1.08 31.96
CA THR A 209 -3.77 2.52 32.29
C THR A 209 -4.29 3.43 31.18
N HIS A 210 -4.42 2.91 29.95
CA HIS A 210 -4.95 3.61 28.78
C HIS A 210 -6.41 3.20 28.43
N GLY A 211 -7.07 2.41 29.28
CA GLY A 211 -8.43 1.94 29.06
C GLY A 211 -8.47 0.74 28.11
N ARG A 212 -9.16 0.89 26.97
CA ARG A 212 -9.31 -0.18 25.97
C ARG A 212 -8.13 -0.14 24.98
N VAL A 213 -7.29 -1.18 25.02
CA VAL A 213 -6.05 -1.32 24.24
C VAL A 213 -6.14 -2.61 23.39
N PRO A 214 -6.22 -2.50 22.06
CA PRO A 214 -6.19 -3.66 21.16
C PRO A 214 -4.96 -4.55 21.39
N GLY A 215 -5.16 -5.86 21.39
CA GLY A 215 -4.10 -6.86 21.66
C GLY A 215 -3.73 -7.04 23.14
N ILE A 216 -4.33 -6.29 24.07
CA ILE A 216 -4.07 -6.40 25.52
C ILE A 216 -5.34 -6.68 26.34
N ASN A 217 -6.43 -5.94 26.09
CA ASN A 217 -7.74 -6.18 26.73
C ASN A 217 -8.93 -6.01 25.77
N ALA A 218 -8.67 -6.02 24.47
CA ALA A 218 -9.65 -5.95 23.40
C ALA A 218 -9.07 -6.63 22.16
N PRO A 219 -9.93 -7.21 21.28
CA PRO A 219 -9.45 -7.87 20.07
C PRO A 219 -8.71 -6.88 19.16
N PHE A 220 -7.60 -7.35 18.57
CA PHE A 220 -6.83 -6.65 17.56
C PHE A 220 -7.40 -6.96 16.17
N LYS A 221 -7.69 -5.90 15.40
CA LYS A 221 -8.26 -5.96 14.05
C LYS A 221 -7.36 -5.24 13.04
N GLY A 222 -7.25 -5.82 11.84
CA GLY A 222 -6.41 -5.30 10.77
C GLY A 222 -4.94 -5.72 10.91
N GLU A 223 -4.07 -5.09 10.14
CA GLU A 223 -2.64 -5.37 10.05
C GLU A 223 -1.81 -4.83 11.24
N MET A 224 -0.62 -5.41 11.41
CA MET A 224 0.36 -4.99 12.40
C MET A 224 1.43 -4.06 11.80
N ASP A 225 1.69 -2.92 12.46
CA ASP A 225 2.86 -2.06 12.19
C ASP A 225 3.91 -2.27 13.28
N ARG A 226 4.90 -3.13 13.00
CA ARG A 226 6.06 -3.40 13.87
C ARG A 226 7.19 -2.38 13.64
N LYS A 227 7.09 -1.57 12.57
CA LYS A 227 8.12 -0.60 12.15
C LYS A 227 7.79 0.86 12.48
N MET A 228 6.70 1.12 13.20
CA MET A 228 6.16 2.44 13.55
C MET A 228 5.86 3.37 12.35
N MET A 229 5.73 2.83 11.14
CA MET A 229 5.54 3.64 9.94
C MET A 229 4.18 4.35 9.91
N GLN A 230 3.10 3.70 10.36
CA GLN A 230 1.81 4.36 10.52
C GLN A 230 1.81 5.23 11.80
N ALA A 231 2.45 4.72 12.86
CA ALA A 231 2.46 5.36 14.19
C ALA A 231 3.17 6.73 14.21
N MET A 232 4.15 6.96 13.34
CA MET A 232 4.88 8.23 13.19
C MET A 232 4.48 9.06 11.96
N SER A 233 3.31 8.76 11.36
CA SER A 233 2.77 9.52 10.22
C SER A 233 2.37 10.96 10.59
N ARG A 234 2.39 11.85 9.59
CA ARG A 234 1.96 13.25 9.71
C ARG A 234 0.53 13.43 9.19
N PRO A 235 -0.38 14.12 9.88
CA PRO A 235 -1.69 14.46 9.32
C PRO A 235 -1.55 15.38 8.09
N LEU A 236 -2.21 15.00 7.00
CA LEU A 236 -2.24 15.74 5.74
C LEU A 236 -3.41 16.74 5.71
N ASN A 237 -4.54 16.37 6.33
CA ASN A 237 -5.74 17.21 6.42
C ASN A 237 -6.02 17.75 7.83
N ARG A 238 -6.98 18.68 7.94
CA ARG A 238 -7.30 19.37 9.21
C ARG A 238 -8.02 18.47 10.23
N SER A 239 -8.85 17.56 9.74
CA SER A 239 -9.57 16.53 10.51
C SER A 239 -8.66 15.40 11.02
N ARG A 240 -7.46 15.26 10.46
CA ARG A 240 -6.50 14.16 10.70
C ARG A 240 -6.99 12.77 10.24
N THR A 241 -8.04 12.73 9.42
CA THR A 241 -8.55 11.51 8.79
C THR A 241 -7.74 11.07 7.57
N LEU A 242 -6.79 11.89 7.12
CA LEU A 242 -5.70 11.50 6.22
C LEU A 242 -4.37 11.79 6.90
N THR A 243 -3.49 10.81 6.87
CA THR A 243 -2.10 10.93 7.34
C THR A 243 -1.15 10.43 6.27
N GLY A 244 0.15 10.73 6.38
CA GLY A 244 1.15 10.26 5.44
C GLY A 244 2.55 10.18 6.01
N ASN A 245 3.36 9.32 5.40
CA ASN A 245 4.77 9.11 5.73
C ASN A 245 5.55 9.00 4.41
N ASN A 246 6.56 9.85 4.23
CA ASN A 246 7.24 9.99 2.94
C ASN A 246 8.71 9.57 3.05
N GLY A 247 9.21 8.97 1.98
CA GLY A 247 10.62 8.83 1.69
C GLY A 247 11.19 10.01 0.89
N ARG A 248 12.42 9.81 0.43
CA ARG A 248 13.12 10.60 -0.59
C ARG A 248 12.42 10.47 -1.94
N PHE A 249 11.96 9.27 -2.28
CA PHE A 249 11.40 8.92 -3.58
C PHE A 249 10.03 8.18 -3.53
N SER A 250 9.48 7.99 -2.33
CA SER A 250 8.20 7.33 -2.09
C SER A 250 7.28 8.20 -1.23
N ASN A 251 5.96 8.12 -1.43
CA ASN A 251 4.97 8.80 -0.61
C ASN A 251 3.91 7.79 -0.15
N THR A 252 3.70 7.61 1.15
CA THR A 252 2.60 6.76 1.65
C THR A 252 1.49 7.63 2.22
N ILE A 253 0.27 7.44 1.73
CA ILE A 253 -0.97 8.04 2.24
C ILE A 253 -1.75 6.96 2.99
N PHE A 254 -2.18 7.27 4.22
CA PHE A 254 -3.02 6.41 5.03
C PHE A 254 -4.40 7.05 5.27
N ILE A 255 -5.47 6.30 4.99
CA ILE A 255 -6.83 6.62 5.42
C ILE A 255 -6.96 6.32 6.92
N ASN A 256 -7.45 7.26 7.72
CA ASN A 256 -7.43 7.22 9.20
C ASN A 256 -8.77 7.64 9.84
N ASP A 257 -9.84 6.90 9.56
CA ASP A 257 -11.10 6.92 10.32
C ASP A 257 -11.48 5.50 10.80
N PRO A 258 -10.70 4.90 11.72
CA PRO A 258 -10.94 3.54 12.19
C PRO A 258 -12.24 3.39 13.02
N LYS A 259 -12.87 4.50 13.44
CA LYS A 259 -14.14 4.48 14.17
C LYS A 259 -15.34 4.25 13.28
N ARG A 260 -15.22 4.57 11.98
CA ARG A 260 -16.29 4.42 10.99
C ARG A 260 -15.84 3.50 9.85
N HIS A 261 -15.02 2.50 10.19
CA HIS A 261 -14.49 1.48 9.26
C HIS A 261 -13.90 2.06 7.96
N GLN A 262 -13.16 3.17 8.07
CA GLN A 262 -12.55 3.87 6.92
C GLN A 262 -13.58 4.35 5.86
N THR A 263 -14.79 4.75 6.26
CA THR A 263 -15.81 5.28 5.33
C THR A 263 -15.51 6.69 4.83
N LEU A 264 -15.75 6.91 3.54
CA LEU A 264 -15.47 8.12 2.79
C LEU A 264 -16.70 9.04 2.75
N SER A 265 -16.83 9.91 3.75
CA SER A 265 -17.68 11.10 3.66
C SER A 265 -17.22 12.04 2.53
N ALA A 266 -18.11 12.88 1.99
CA ALA A 266 -17.78 13.81 0.88
C ALA A 266 -16.50 14.64 1.10
N THR A 267 -16.30 15.14 2.33
CA THR A 267 -15.12 15.92 2.69
C THR A 267 -13.83 15.09 2.65
N LEU A 268 -13.87 13.85 3.16
CA LEU A 268 -12.74 12.92 3.13
C LEU A 268 -12.42 12.46 1.71
N ALA A 269 -13.43 12.14 0.89
CA ALA A 269 -13.24 11.79 -0.51
C ALA A 269 -12.61 12.97 -1.31
N LYS A 270 -13.11 14.20 -1.12
CA LYS A 270 -12.57 15.41 -1.77
C LYS A 270 -11.14 15.73 -1.32
N GLU A 271 -10.83 15.58 -0.04
CA GLU A 271 -9.46 15.75 0.46
C GLU A 271 -8.54 14.63 -0.06
N LEU A 272 -8.98 13.38 -0.10
CA LEU A 272 -8.19 12.26 -0.61
C LEU A 272 -7.89 12.39 -2.11
N ASN A 273 -8.87 12.80 -2.92
CA ASN A 273 -8.69 13.14 -4.34
C ASN A 273 -7.55 14.17 -4.52
N ARG A 274 -7.54 15.23 -3.71
CA ARG A 274 -6.51 16.29 -3.73
C ARG A 274 -5.14 15.84 -3.23
N GLU A 275 -5.06 14.98 -2.20
CA GLU A 275 -3.78 14.49 -1.68
C GLU A 275 -3.17 13.40 -2.57
N VAL A 276 -3.97 12.49 -3.16
CA VAL A 276 -3.51 11.52 -4.16
C VAL A 276 -2.98 12.24 -5.40
N ASP A 277 -3.69 13.26 -5.90
CA ASP A 277 -3.22 14.08 -7.03
C ASP A 277 -1.89 14.78 -6.70
N ARG A 278 -1.78 15.40 -5.52
CA ARG A 278 -0.55 16.09 -5.08
C ARG A 278 0.63 15.13 -4.93
N ALA A 279 0.42 13.95 -4.35
CA ALA A 279 1.49 12.97 -4.14
C ALA A 279 1.95 12.32 -5.45
N THR A 280 1.03 11.97 -6.34
CA THR A 280 1.34 11.36 -7.64
C THR A 280 1.96 12.35 -8.64
N ASN A 281 1.60 13.65 -8.59
CA ASN A 281 2.29 14.69 -9.35
C ASN A 281 3.61 15.18 -8.68
N GLY A 282 3.94 14.69 -7.47
CA GLY A 282 5.13 15.11 -6.73
C GLY A 282 6.43 14.82 -7.49
N LEU A 283 7.31 15.82 -7.64
CA LEU A 283 8.50 15.79 -8.50
C LEU A 283 9.38 14.55 -8.31
N TYR A 284 9.57 14.11 -7.06
CA TYR A 284 10.39 12.96 -6.68
C TYR A 284 9.59 11.67 -6.45
N SER A 285 8.26 11.67 -6.60
CA SER A 285 7.47 10.43 -6.42
C SER A 285 7.81 9.42 -7.52
N LYS A 286 8.51 8.34 -7.17
CA LYS A 286 8.66 7.14 -8.02
C LYS A 286 7.49 6.19 -7.81
N LEU A 287 7.03 6.07 -6.56
CA LEU A 287 5.82 5.35 -6.18
C LEU A 287 5.08 6.10 -5.07
N THR A 288 3.80 6.38 -5.30
CA THR A 288 2.85 6.74 -4.23
C THR A 288 2.13 5.47 -3.79
N VAL A 289 2.09 5.19 -2.49
CA VAL A 289 1.35 4.08 -1.88
C VAL A 289 0.11 4.63 -1.17
N LEU A 290 -1.06 4.10 -1.48
CA LEU A 290 -2.29 4.32 -0.72
C LEU A 290 -2.62 3.07 0.10
N THR A 291 -2.83 3.23 1.41
CA THR A 291 -3.24 2.14 2.30
C THR A 291 -4.09 2.70 3.46
N SER A 292 -4.45 1.89 4.46
CA SER A 292 -5.22 2.34 5.62
C SER A 292 -4.42 2.28 6.92
N ALA A 293 -4.61 3.28 7.79
CA ALA A 293 -4.08 3.27 9.15
C ALA A 293 -5.02 2.45 10.05
N GLN A 294 -4.55 1.28 10.47
CA GLN A 294 -5.26 0.33 11.31
C GLN A 294 -4.53 0.23 12.65
N SER A 295 -5.04 0.96 13.65
CA SER A 295 -4.50 0.96 15.01
C SER A 295 -5.02 -0.22 15.85
N GLY A 296 -5.14 -1.41 15.27
CA GLY A 296 -5.80 -2.57 15.88
C GLY A 296 -7.32 -2.45 16.06
N LEU A 297 -7.96 -1.38 15.56
CA LEU A 297 -9.38 -1.08 15.78
C LEU A 297 -10.32 -1.46 14.62
N THR A 298 -9.80 -1.59 13.40
CA THR A 298 -10.61 -1.91 12.22
C THR A 298 -9.83 -2.78 11.24
N ASP A 299 -10.55 -3.71 10.63
CA ASP A 299 -10.13 -4.70 9.62
C ASP A 299 -10.49 -4.26 8.19
N PHE A 300 -10.69 -2.96 7.98
CA PHE A 300 -11.08 -2.36 6.70
C PHE A 300 -9.93 -1.54 6.12
N PHE A 301 -9.65 -1.75 4.84
CA PHE A 301 -8.90 -0.81 4.01
C PHE A 301 -9.75 0.43 3.72
N CYS A 302 -11.00 0.23 3.25
CA CYS A 302 -11.92 1.31 2.92
C CYS A 302 -13.37 0.81 2.96
N GLY A 303 -14.16 1.27 3.93
CA GLY A 303 -15.59 0.96 4.06
C GLY A 303 -16.49 1.59 2.99
N GLY A 304 -15.92 2.38 2.08
CA GLY A 304 -16.63 3.00 0.97
C GLY A 304 -17.49 4.18 1.41
N THR A 305 -18.54 4.46 0.66
CA THR A 305 -19.46 5.59 0.86
C THR A 305 -20.04 5.63 2.28
N ASP A 306 -20.09 6.82 2.90
CA ASP A 306 -20.73 7.04 4.20
C ASP A 306 -22.28 6.98 4.09
N LEU A 307 -22.80 5.75 3.99
CA LEU A 307 -24.24 5.48 3.85
C LEU A 307 -25.06 6.02 5.03
N GLN A 308 -24.50 6.06 6.24
CA GLN A 308 -25.18 6.61 7.41
C GLN A 308 -25.35 8.13 7.29
N SER A 309 -24.34 8.87 6.77
CA SER A 309 -24.51 10.31 6.49
C SER A 309 -25.53 10.55 5.37
N ILE A 310 -25.47 9.78 4.29
CA ILE A 310 -26.41 9.92 3.16
C ILE A 310 -27.86 9.66 3.62
N GLY A 311 -28.10 8.53 4.29
CA GLY A 311 -29.43 8.17 4.78
C GLY A 311 -29.95 9.15 5.83
N PHE A 312 -29.08 9.65 6.72
CA PHE A 312 -29.44 10.70 7.69
C PHE A 312 -29.91 12.00 7.00
N ASP A 313 -29.13 12.49 6.03
CA ASP A 313 -29.45 13.74 5.33
C ASP A 313 -30.74 13.58 4.49
N LEU A 314 -30.91 12.46 3.78
CA LEU A 314 -32.12 12.18 3.00
C LEU A 314 -33.37 12.02 3.88
N ASN A 315 -33.26 11.38 5.05
CA ASN A 315 -34.38 11.26 5.98
C ASN A 315 -34.81 12.65 6.51
N LEU A 316 -33.86 13.55 6.79
CA LEU A 316 -34.17 14.95 7.11
C LEU A 316 -34.85 15.69 5.94
N ALA A 317 -34.34 15.55 4.71
CA ALA A 317 -34.97 16.16 3.53
C ALA A 317 -36.44 15.71 3.38
N GLN A 318 -36.71 14.42 3.56
CA GLN A 318 -38.04 13.84 3.45
C GLN A 318 -38.98 14.24 4.60
N LEU A 319 -38.44 14.47 5.81
CA LEU A 319 -39.22 15.06 6.91
C LEU A 319 -39.59 16.53 6.63
N LEU A 320 -38.64 17.33 6.14
CA LEU A 320 -38.86 18.73 5.76
C LEU A 320 -39.86 18.89 4.61
N ARG A 321 -39.77 18.04 3.57
CA ARG A 321 -40.75 18.00 2.47
C ARG A 321 -42.15 17.62 2.97
N LYS A 322 -42.28 16.67 3.92
CA LYS A 322 -43.56 16.33 4.57
C LYS A 322 -44.14 17.46 5.41
N GLU A 323 -43.31 18.23 6.12
CA GLU A 323 -43.75 19.44 6.84
C GLU A 323 -44.26 20.51 5.87
N ALA A 324 -43.53 20.75 4.77
CA ALA A 324 -43.91 21.69 3.72
C ALA A 324 -45.23 21.29 3.05
N GLU A 325 -45.43 20.01 2.74
CA GLU A 325 -46.71 19.47 2.26
C GLU A 325 -47.86 19.67 3.26
N ALA A 326 -47.63 19.40 4.55
CA ALA A 326 -48.65 19.55 5.59
C ALA A 326 -49.09 21.02 5.76
N LEU A 327 -48.13 21.96 5.71
CA LEU A 327 -48.41 23.40 5.70
C LEU A 327 -49.17 23.83 4.44
N THR A 328 -48.80 23.30 3.27
CA THR A 328 -49.44 23.61 1.98
C THR A 328 -50.88 23.08 1.91
N LYS A 329 -51.14 21.91 2.50
CA LYS A 329 -52.49 21.29 2.61
C LYS A 329 -53.34 21.92 3.71
N SER A 330 -52.77 22.75 4.59
CA SER A 330 -53.52 23.48 5.61
C SER A 330 -54.36 24.61 4.99
N SER A 331 -55.48 24.96 5.64
CA SER A 331 -56.41 26.01 5.20
C SER A 331 -55.86 27.44 5.27
N VAL A 332 -54.57 27.61 5.57
CA VAL A 332 -53.87 28.91 5.73
C VAL A 332 -52.87 29.17 4.59
N SER A 333 -52.86 28.33 3.54
CA SER A 333 -51.87 28.34 2.45
C SER A 333 -51.72 29.67 1.70
N GLY A 334 -52.77 30.51 1.64
CA GLY A 334 -52.71 31.86 1.05
C GLY A 334 -51.97 32.93 1.87
N SER A 335 -51.36 32.56 3.00
CA SER A 335 -50.59 33.49 3.84
C SER A 335 -49.12 33.55 3.42
N LYS A 336 -48.60 34.75 3.14
CA LYS A 336 -47.17 34.99 2.85
C LYS A 336 -46.21 34.42 3.91
N LYS A 337 -46.65 34.24 5.16
CA LYS A 337 -45.85 33.59 6.22
C LYS A 337 -45.76 32.07 6.03
N VAL A 338 -46.84 31.43 5.54
CA VAL A 338 -46.87 30.00 5.22
C VAL A 338 -46.06 29.75 3.95
N GLU A 339 -46.27 30.56 2.91
CA GLU A 339 -45.49 30.55 1.66
C GLU A 339 -43.97 30.65 1.94
N ALA A 340 -43.53 31.65 2.70
CA ALA A 340 -42.12 31.82 3.06
C ALA A 340 -41.57 30.64 3.89
N LYS A 341 -42.39 30.03 4.76
CA LYS A 341 -41.97 28.85 5.55
C LYS A 341 -41.89 27.59 4.69
N VAL A 342 -42.81 27.39 3.75
CA VAL A 342 -42.76 26.31 2.76
C VAL A 342 -41.51 26.43 1.88
N GLN A 343 -41.19 27.64 1.41
CA GLN A 343 -39.95 27.92 0.67
C GLN A 343 -38.69 27.65 1.50
N GLU A 344 -38.67 28.04 2.79
CA GLU A 344 -37.56 27.74 3.70
C GLU A 344 -37.34 26.22 3.87
N LEU A 345 -38.41 25.47 4.12
CA LEU A 345 -38.37 24.02 4.33
C LEU A 345 -37.92 23.27 3.06
N ILE A 346 -38.43 23.66 1.89
CA ILE A 346 -38.06 23.05 0.60
C ILE A 346 -36.58 23.31 0.28
N ARG A 347 -36.13 24.58 0.38
CA ARG A 347 -34.73 24.95 0.15
C ARG A 347 -33.77 24.21 1.09
N ASP A 348 -34.13 24.07 2.36
CA ASP A 348 -33.26 23.37 3.31
C ASP A 348 -33.30 21.85 3.11
N ALA A 349 -34.41 21.27 2.64
CA ALA A 349 -34.46 19.87 2.19
C ALA A 349 -33.55 19.62 0.96
N GLU A 350 -33.59 20.52 -0.02
CA GLU A 350 -32.73 20.48 -1.22
C GLU A 350 -31.26 20.52 -0.82
N ARG A 351 -30.88 21.35 0.15
CA ARG A 351 -29.51 21.40 0.70
C ARG A 351 -29.08 20.14 1.47
N TYR A 352 -30.00 19.29 1.91
CA TYR A 352 -29.68 17.95 2.41
C TYR A 352 -29.51 16.94 1.26
N GLU A 353 -30.33 17.04 0.21
CA GLU A 353 -30.22 16.23 -1.01
C GLU A 353 -28.92 16.53 -1.80
N GLU A 354 -28.54 17.81 -1.94
CA GLU A 354 -27.24 18.26 -2.47
C GLU A 354 -26.05 17.67 -1.69
N ARG A 355 -26.16 17.61 -0.36
CA ARG A 355 -25.12 17.04 0.50
C ARG A 355 -24.99 15.53 0.32
N ALA A 356 -26.10 14.82 0.16
CA ALA A 356 -26.12 13.40 -0.16
C ALA A 356 -25.49 13.11 -1.55
N ASP A 357 -25.89 13.86 -2.58
CA ASP A 357 -25.31 13.80 -3.93
C ASP A 357 -23.79 14.06 -3.93
N SER A 358 -23.34 15.07 -3.18
CA SER A 358 -21.92 15.38 -3.03
C SER A 358 -21.10 14.23 -2.43
N VAL A 359 -21.68 13.33 -1.62
CA VAL A 359 -20.97 12.13 -1.16
C VAL A 359 -20.72 11.17 -2.32
N LEU A 360 -21.71 10.93 -3.19
CA LEU A 360 -21.56 10.06 -4.37
C LEU A 360 -20.52 10.63 -5.34
N ARG A 361 -20.70 11.89 -5.77
CA ARG A 361 -19.86 12.51 -6.81
C ARG A 361 -18.39 12.59 -6.41
N GLU A 362 -18.08 12.95 -5.16
CA GLU A 362 -16.69 12.99 -4.67
C GLU A 362 -16.10 11.58 -4.49
N ASN A 363 -16.90 10.56 -4.13
CA ASN A 363 -16.45 9.17 -4.06
C ASN A 363 -16.05 8.63 -5.44
N ALA A 364 -16.88 8.82 -6.47
CA ALA A 364 -16.52 8.40 -7.82
C ALA A 364 -15.39 9.26 -8.42
N ALA A 365 -15.27 10.53 -8.04
CA ALA A 365 -14.14 11.37 -8.44
C ALA A 365 -12.79 10.87 -7.89
N VAL A 366 -12.74 10.33 -6.66
CA VAL A 366 -11.51 9.74 -6.12
C VAL A 366 -11.17 8.38 -6.74
N ILE A 367 -12.17 7.57 -7.10
CA ILE A 367 -11.96 6.35 -7.92
C ILE A 367 -11.34 6.74 -9.28
N TRP A 368 -11.90 7.75 -9.95
CA TRP A 368 -11.36 8.24 -11.22
C TRP A 368 -9.95 8.85 -11.08
N ARG A 369 -9.64 9.51 -9.95
CA ARG A 369 -8.28 9.99 -9.65
C ARG A 369 -7.28 8.84 -9.47
N ALA A 370 -7.66 7.75 -8.82
CA ALA A 370 -6.81 6.56 -8.70
C ALA A 370 -6.50 5.96 -10.07
N TYR A 371 -7.53 5.82 -10.92
CA TYR A 371 -7.40 5.33 -12.30
C TYR A 371 -6.50 6.22 -13.19
N THR A 372 -6.72 7.53 -13.14
CA THR A 372 -6.02 8.53 -13.98
C THR A 372 -4.71 9.05 -13.40
N SER A 373 -4.22 8.47 -12.30
CA SER A 373 -2.98 8.90 -11.64
C SER A 373 -1.79 8.91 -12.62
N PRO A 374 -1.05 10.05 -12.74
CA PRO A 374 -0.06 10.25 -13.82
C PRO A 374 1.23 9.48 -13.60
N ARG A 375 1.67 9.35 -12.34
CA ARG A 375 2.77 8.46 -11.92
C ARG A 375 2.21 7.20 -11.28
N ALA A 376 3.10 6.26 -10.95
CA ALA A 376 2.72 5.03 -10.25
C ALA A 376 2.04 5.32 -8.91
N LEU A 377 0.73 5.02 -8.87
CA LEU A 377 -0.03 4.84 -7.65
C LEU A 377 -0.17 3.33 -7.43
N MET A 378 0.31 2.86 -6.28
CA MET A 378 0.02 1.53 -5.76
C MET A 378 -1.00 1.66 -4.64
N THR A 379 -2.09 0.90 -4.71
CA THR A 379 -2.98 0.73 -3.56
C THR A 379 -2.61 -0.59 -2.89
N LEU A 380 -2.18 -0.55 -1.62
CA LEU A 380 -1.89 -1.73 -0.81
C LEU A 380 -3.11 -2.05 0.04
N VAL A 381 -3.82 -3.12 -0.33
CA VAL A 381 -5.13 -3.49 0.20
C VAL A 381 -4.97 -4.32 1.48
N ASN A 382 -4.84 -3.61 2.60
CA ASN A 382 -4.59 -4.19 3.92
C ASN A 382 -5.87 -4.54 4.71
N GLY A 383 -6.90 -5.08 4.04
CA GLY A 383 -8.17 -5.41 4.70
C GLY A 383 -9.40 -5.30 3.78
N LYS A 384 -10.57 -5.26 4.43
CA LYS A 384 -11.89 -5.18 3.78
C LYS A 384 -12.11 -3.89 3.00
N CYS A 385 -12.67 -4.07 1.82
CA CYS A 385 -13.17 -3.06 0.92
C CYS A 385 -14.69 -3.25 0.80
N ARG A 386 -15.47 -2.16 0.85
CA ARG A 386 -16.91 -2.19 0.55
C ARG A 386 -17.26 -1.11 -0.46
N GLY A 387 -18.10 -1.43 -1.45
CA GLY A 387 -18.61 -0.47 -2.44
C GLY A 387 -17.50 0.35 -3.10
N THR A 388 -17.50 1.68 -2.92
CA THR A 388 -16.50 2.60 -3.47
C THR A 388 -15.07 2.35 -2.96
N GLY A 389 -14.91 1.65 -1.84
CA GLY A 389 -13.63 1.14 -1.38
C GLY A 389 -13.04 0.07 -2.30
N CYS A 390 -13.87 -0.81 -2.88
CA CYS A 390 -13.44 -1.80 -3.88
C CYS A 390 -12.99 -1.10 -5.16
N GLY A 391 -13.71 -0.04 -5.56
CA GLY A 391 -13.30 0.85 -6.66
C GLY A 391 -11.95 1.51 -6.41
N LEU A 392 -11.77 2.13 -5.24
CA LEU A 392 -10.52 2.80 -4.87
C LEU A 392 -9.33 1.83 -4.78
N ALA A 393 -9.57 0.59 -4.37
CA ALA A 393 -8.58 -0.48 -4.34
C ALA A 393 -8.16 -0.93 -5.74
N LEU A 394 -9.12 -1.29 -6.61
CA LEU A 394 -8.87 -1.96 -7.89
C LEU A 394 -8.76 -1.02 -9.10
N ALA A 395 -9.06 0.28 -8.95
CA ALA A 395 -8.87 1.26 -10.03
C ALA A 395 -7.42 1.74 -10.16
N ALA A 396 -6.58 1.58 -9.14
CA ALA A 396 -5.16 1.93 -9.21
C ALA A 396 -4.40 0.96 -10.14
N LYS A 397 -3.43 1.48 -10.89
CA LYS A 397 -2.63 0.71 -11.88
C LYS A 397 -1.80 -0.43 -11.25
N TYR A 398 -1.54 -0.36 -9.95
CA TYR A 398 -0.87 -1.41 -9.17
C TYR A 398 -1.68 -1.68 -7.90
N ALA A 399 -2.52 -2.72 -7.91
CA ALA A 399 -3.36 -3.08 -6.76
C ALA A 399 -2.69 -4.20 -5.93
N GLY A 400 -1.77 -3.84 -5.03
CA GLY A 400 -1.06 -4.79 -4.19
C GLY A 400 -1.98 -5.44 -3.17
N LEU A 401 -2.27 -6.73 -3.33
CA LEU A 401 -3.12 -7.50 -2.44
C LEU A 401 -2.33 -8.12 -1.27
N GLN A 402 -2.96 -8.25 -0.11
CA GLN A 402 -2.50 -9.06 1.03
C GLN A 402 -3.56 -10.13 1.34
N ASP A 403 -3.27 -11.11 2.20
CA ASP A 403 -4.26 -12.16 2.54
C ASP A 403 -5.52 -11.60 3.26
N ALA A 404 -5.33 -10.52 4.02
CA ALA A 404 -6.42 -9.73 4.59
C ALA A 404 -7.29 -9.00 3.55
N SER A 405 -6.87 -8.92 2.27
CA SER A 405 -7.64 -8.22 1.22
C SER A 405 -8.94 -8.95 0.89
N GLU A 406 -10.02 -8.18 0.94
CA GLU A 406 -11.38 -8.69 0.90
C GLU A 406 -12.30 -7.65 0.23
N PHE A 407 -13.15 -8.06 -0.69
CA PHE A 407 -13.93 -7.20 -1.58
C PHE A 407 -15.43 -7.53 -1.48
N ILE A 408 -16.18 -6.60 -0.89
CA ILE A 408 -17.63 -6.70 -0.68
C ILE A 408 -18.31 -5.71 -1.65
N VAL A 409 -19.00 -6.24 -2.67
CA VAL A 409 -19.78 -5.44 -3.62
C VAL A 409 -21.25 -5.77 -3.46
N ASP A 410 -21.74 -5.33 -2.31
CA ASP A 410 -23.12 -5.42 -1.87
C ASP A 410 -23.90 -4.11 -2.16
N GLY A 411 -25.12 -4.03 -1.64
CA GLY A 411 -26.08 -2.97 -1.96
C GLY A 411 -27.53 -3.39 -1.72
N PRO A 412 -28.01 -4.54 -2.27
CA PRO A 412 -29.42 -4.89 -2.16
C PRO A 412 -29.85 -5.27 -0.73
N ASN A 413 -28.92 -5.72 0.10
CA ASN A 413 -29.04 -5.87 1.55
C ASN A 413 -29.34 -4.56 2.30
N VAL A 414 -28.90 -3.42 1.77
CA VAL A 414 -29.22 -2.07 2.29
C VAL A 414 -30.21 -1.32 1.40
N GLY A 415 -30.90 -2.00 0.48
CA GLY A 415 -31.93 -1.38 -0.38
C GLY A 415 -31.40 -0.50 -1.52
N LEU A 416 -30.12 -0.65 -1.91
CA LEU A 416 -29.48 0.08 -3.00
C LEU A 416 -28.94 -0.85 -4.10
N THR A 417 -28.54 -0.25 -5.23
CA THR A 417 -27.62 -0.91 -6.17
C THR A 417 -26.17 -0.72 -5.69
N PRO A 418 -25.24 -1.63 -6.04
CA PRO A 418 -23.82 -1.43 -5.77
C PRO A 418 -23.27 -0.15 -6.43
N TYR A 419 -22.47 0.60 -5.69
CA TYR A 419 -21.77 1.81 -6.17
C TYR A 419 -20.27 1.64 -5.91
N SER A 420 -19.48 1.43 -6.97
CA SER A 420 -18.08 0.99 -6.87
C SER A 420 -17.23 1.15 -8.14
N GLY A 421 -17.81 1.18 -9.33
CA GLY A 421 -17.12 0.94 -10.61
C GLY A 421 -16.71 -0.53 -10.84
N MET A 422 -16.84 -1.40 -9.82
CA MET A 422 -16.47 -2.82 -9.90
C MET A 422 -17.46 -3.64 -10.74
N THR A 423 -18.69 -3.14 -10.97
CA THR A 423 -19.63 -3.73 -11.92
C THR A 423 -19.00 -3.85 -13.32
N ARG A 424 -18.10 -2.94 -13.71
CA ARG A 424 -17.31 -3.09 -14.94
C ARG A 424 -16.36 -4.28 -14.90
N LEU A 425 -15.69 -4.52 -13.77
CA LEU A 425 -14.74 -5.64 -13.64
C LEU A 425 -15.47 -6.98 -13.66
N LEU A 426 -16.63 -7.06 -13.02
CA LEU A 426 -17.54 -8.21 -13.06
C LEU A 426 -18.18 -8.42 -14.46
N ALA A 427 -18.44 -7.35 -15.20
CA ALA A 427 -19.01 -7.40 -16.55
C ALA A 427 -17.99 -7.70 -17.67
N ARG A 428 -16.67 -7.72 -17.39
CA ARG A 428 -15.63 -8.06 -18.39
C ARG A 428 -15.92 -9.43 -19.04
N PRO A 429 -15.71 -9.60 -20.36
CA PRO A 429 -15.82 -10.92 -21.00
C PRO A 429 -14.85 -11.95 -20.41
N GLU A 430 -13.72 -11.50 -19.83
CA GLU A 430 -12.81 -12.37 -19.08
C GLU A 430 -13.46 -12.98 -17.81
N THR A 431 -14.35 -12.25 -17.14
CA THR A 431 -15.05 -12.76 -15.95
C THR A 431 -16.11 -13.77 -16.36
N SER A 432 -16.90 -13.52 -17.41
CA SER A 432 -17.87 -14.50 -17.92
C SER A 432 -17.22 -15.73 -18.57
N LEU A 433 -16.01 -15.62 -19.12
CA LEU A 433 -15.24 -16.76 -19.62
C LEU A 433 -14.60 -17.63 -18.52
N LYS A 434 -14.14 -17.02 -17.41
CA LYS A 434 -13.52 -17.74 -16.29
C LYS A 434 -14.53 -18.29 -15.29
N TYR A 435 -15.56 -17.50 -15.00
CA TYR A 435 -16.56 -17.75 -13.97
C TYR A 435 -17.94 -17.21 -14.42
N PRO A 436 -18.61 -17.88 -15.39
CA PRO A 436 -19.98 -17.53 -15.77
C PRO A 436 -20.91 -17.54 -14.56
N GLY A 437 -21.83 -16.56 -14.50
CA GLY A 437 -22.74 -16.35 -13.36
C GLY A 437 -22.14 -15.66 -12.13
N LEU A 438 -20.81 -15.46 -12.05
CA LEU A 438 -20.18 -14.87 -10.86
C LEU A 438 -20.56 -13.40 -10.61
N ALA A 439 -20.78 -12.63 -11.68
CA ALA A 439 -21.18 -11.23 -11.58
C ALA A 439 -22.55 -11.08 -10.91
N GLU A 440 -23.50 -11.89 -11.34
CA GLU A 440 -24.84 -12.04 -10.79
C GLU A 440 -24.77 -12.53 -9.34
N PHE A 441 -24.00 -13.60 -9.06
CA PHE A 441 -23.83 -14.13 -7.70
C PHE A 441 -23.33 -13.05 -6.73
N VAL A 442 -22.21 -12.37 -7.04
CA VAL A 442 -21.60 -11.38 -6.14
C VAL A 442 -22.54 -10.19 -5.92
N MET A 443 -23.04 -9.57 -6.99
CA MET A 443 -23.84 -8.35 -6.88
C MET A 443 -25.23 -8.58 -6.29
N LEU A 444 -25.83 -9.76 -6.46
CA LEU A 444 -27.16 -10.05 -5.92
C LEU A 444 -27.12 -10.63 -4.50
N THR A 445 -26.10 -11.40 -4.13
CA THR A 445 -26.01 -11.97 -2.76
C THR A 445 -25.29 -11.06 -1.77
N GLY A 446 -24.45 -10.13 -2.25
CA GLY A 446 -23.51 -9.39 -1.42
C GLY A 446 -22.35 -10.25 -0.91
N ALA A 447 -22.03 -11.35 -1.61
CA ALA A 447 -20.91 -12.23 -1.26
C ALA A 447 -19.55 -11.50 -1.35
N SER A 448 -18.63 -11.94 -0.50
CA SER A 448 -17.27 -11.41 -0.41
C SER A 448 -16.32 -12.21 -1.31
N LEU A 449 -15.39 -11.52 -1.97
CA LEU A 449 -14.28 -12.09 -2.74
C LEU A 449 -12.94 -11.77 -2.05
N PHE A 450 -11.98 -12.68 -2.10
CA PHE A 450 -10.68 -12.53 -1.44
C PHE A 450 -9.54 -12.38 -2.46
N ALA A 451 -8.30 -12.27 -1.95
CA ALA A 451 -7.09 -12.14 -2.75
C ALA A 451 -7.02 -13.14 -3.92
N GLY A 452 -7.22 -14.43 -3.65
CA GLY A 452 -7.15 -15.49 -4.65
C GLY A 452 -8.24 -15.40 -5.73
N ASP A 453 -9.42 -14.88 -5.40
CA ASP A 453 -10.49 -14.66 -6.40
C ASP A 453 -10.08 -13.53 -7.36
N ALA A 454 -9.64 -12.39 -6.83
CA ALA A 454 -9.23 -11.21 -7.60
C ALA A 454 -7.99 -11.48 -8.49
N LEU A 455 -7.05 -12.32 -8.02
CA LEU A 455 -5.91 -12.80 -8.80
C LEU A 455 -6.37 -13.69 -9.97
N ARG A 456 -7.18 -14.73 -9.72
CA ARG A 456 -7.70 -15.62 -10.76
C ARG A 456 -8.50 -14.85 -11.81
N LEU A 457 -9.26 -13.84 -11.39
CA LEU A 457 -10.06 -12.97 -12.26
C LEU A 457 -9.25 -11.96 -13.10
N GLY A 458 -7.94 -11.80 -12.87
CA GLY A 458 -7.13 -10.82 -13.61
C GLY A 458 -7.53 -9.38 -13.28
N TRP A 459 -7.90 -9.11 -12.01
CA TRP A 459 -8.15 -7.77 -11.50
C TRP A 459 -6.89 -7.13 -10.90
N SER A 460 -5.95 -7.96 -10.43
CA SER A 460 -4.57 -7.59 -10.10
C SER A 460 -3.61 -8.73 -10.44
N ASP A 461 -2.36 -8.41 -10.73
CA ASP A 461 -1.23 -9.35 -10.84
C ASP A 461 -0.34 -9.38 -9.58
N LEU A 462 -0.66 -8.57 -8.55
CA LEU A 462 0.20 -8.27 -7.40
C LEU A 462 -0.37 -8.80 -6.09
N PHE A 463 0.36 -9.70 -5.41
CA PHE A 463 0.02 -10.21 -4.07
C PHE A 463 1.26 -10.40 -3.19
N THR A 464 1.16 -10.06 -1.91
CA THR A 464 2.25 -10.19 -0.94
C THR A 464 1.76 -10.64 0.43
N SER A 465 2.50 -11.57 1.05
CA SER A 465 2.30 -12.02 2.43
C SER A 465 3.32 -11.44 3.40
N LEU A 466 4.14 -10.47 2.96
CA LEU A 466 5.12 -9.81 3.81
C LEU A 466 4.44 -8.81 4.77
N PRO A 467 4.75 -8.85 6.09
CA PRO A 467 4.31 -7.82 7.02
C PRO A 467 5.05 -6.50 6.76
N ASP A 468 4.54 -5.40 7.34
CA ASP A 468 5.18 -4.07 7.31
C ASP A 468 5.53 -3.56 5.88
N MET A 469 4.88 -4.06 4.82
CA MET A 469 5.26 -3.77 3.43
C MET A 469 5.38 -2.27 3.06
N PRO A 470 4.58 -1.33 3.60
CA PRO A 470 4.83 0.11 3.41
C PRO A 470 6.24 0.54 3.85
N TYR A 471 6.78 -0.02 4.95
CA TYR A 471 8.14 0.27 5.44
C TYR A 471 9.18 -0.23 4.45
N HIS A 472 9.04 -1.46 3.97
CA HIS A 472 9.97 -2.05 3.01
C HIS A 472 9.95 -1.30 1.66
N ILE A 473 8.79 -0.82 1.21
CA ILE A 473 8.68 0.06 0.05
C ILE A 473 9.37 1.41 0.30
N LYS A 474 9.18 2.01 1.49
CA LYS A 474 9.82 3.28 1.85
C LYS A 474 11.34 3.16 1.86
N ASP A 475 11.88 2.17 2.57
CA ASP A 475 13.31 1.93 2.73
C ASP A 475 13.99 1.57 1.39
N TRP A 476 13.35 0.70 0.59
CA TRP A 476 13.79 0.42 -0.78
C TRP A 476 13.93 1.71 -1.59
N PHE A 477 12.89 2.53 -1.67
CA PHE A 477 12.95 3.77 -2.45
C PHE A 477 13.87 4.84 -1.84
N ASP A 478 14.07 4.87 -0.52
CA ASP A 478 15.06 5.74 0.12
C ASP A 478 16.51 5.39 -0.27
N SER A 479 16.77 4.10 -0.56
CA SER A 479 18.06 3.62 -1.09
C SER A 479 18.27 3.87 -2.61
N THR A 480 17.21 4.19 -3.36
CA THR A 480 17.33 4.45 -4.80
C THR A 480 17.92 5.83 -5.11
N GLU A 481 18.47 6.00 -6.32
CA GLU A 481 19.11 7.25 -6.75
C GLU A 481 18.34 7.92 -7.92
N HIS A 482 18.75 7.71 -9.17
CA HIS A 482 18.27 8.49 -10.32
C HIS A 482 16.74 8.50 -10.57
N MET A 483 16.26 9.60 -11.17
CA MET A 483 14.87 9.83 -11.59
C MET A 483 14.61 9.56 -13.09
N HIS A 484 15.60 9.05 -13.85
CA HIS A 484 15.38 8.67 -15.25
C HIS A 484 14.31 7.58 -15.36
N ASN A 485 13.48 7.60 -16.40
CA ASN A 485 12.36 6.66 -16.54
C ASN A 485 12.83 5.20 -16.53
N ASP A 486 13.96 4.86 -17.17
CA ASP A 486 14.53 3.50 -17.13
C ASP A 486 14.93 3.08 -15.70
N ALA A 487 15.53 4.00 -14.94
CA ALA A 487 15.93 3.74 -13.56
C ALA A 487 14.70 3.55 -12.66
N VAL A 488 13.65 4.36 -12.86
CA VAL A 488 12.37 4.21 -12.15
C VAL A 488 11.68 2.90 -12.54
N ALA A 489 11.67 2.54 -13.83
CA ALA A 489 11.08 1.30 -14.33
C ALA A 489 11.80 0.06 -13.77
N TRP A 490 13.13 0.06 -13.71
CA TRP A 490 13.89 -1.02 -13.07
C TRP A 490 13.66 -1.07 -11.55
N GLN A 491 13.70 0.06 -10.86
CA GLN A 491 13.50 0.15 -9.41
C GLN A 491 12.09 -0.31 -8.97
N LEU A 492 11.07 0.03 -9.75
CA LEU A 492 9.69 -0.41 -9.53
C LEU A 492 9.50 -1.87 -9.96
N GLY A 493 9.97 -2.24 -11.15
CA GLY A 493 9.85 -3.60 -11.68
C GLY A 493 10.52 -4.65 -10.80
N HIS A 494 11.72 -4.38 -10.27
CA HIS A 494 12.42 -5.28 -9.35
C HIS A 494 11.67 -5.42 -8.00
N LEU A 495 11.08 -4.35 -7.48
CA LEU A 495 10.22 -4.42 -6.28
C LEU A 495 8.99 -5.30 -6.53
N LEU A 496 8.31 -5.13 -7.66
CA LEU A 496 7.15 -5.97 -8.02
C LEU A 496 7.56 -7.44 -8.19
N GLU A 497 8.62 -7.72 -8.95
CA GLU A 497 9.11 -9.08 -9.18
C GLU A 497 9.54 -9.80 -7.90
N ARG A 498 10.13 -9.08 -6.93
CA ARG A 498 10.65 -9.67 -5.69
C ARG A 498 9.62 -9.85 -4.58
N CYS A 499 8.61 -8.99 -4.52
CA CYS A 499 7.72 -8.92 -3.35
C CYS A 499 6.23 -9.09 -3.67
N PHE A 500 5.81 -8.91 -4.92
CA PHE A 500 4.40 -8.93 -5.33
C PHE A 500 4.07 -9.97 -6.43
N GLN A 501 5.05 -10.41 -7.22
CA GLN A 501 4.88 -11.50 -8.17
C GLN A 501 5.20 -12.84 -7.49
N MET A 502 4.23 -13.75 -7.48
CA MET A 502 4.27 -15.03 -6.76
C MET A 502 5.19 -16.08 -7.43
N LYS A 503 6.47 -15.76 -7.59
CA LYS A 503 7.49 -16.62 -8.24
C LYS A 503 8.18 -17.59 -7.28
N ASP A 504 8.10 -17.33 -5.97
CA ASP A 504 8.73 -18.15 -4.95
C ASP A 504 7.98 -19.46 -4.72
N ARG A 505 8.75 -20.54 -4.48
CA ARG A 505 8.26 -21.92 -4.28
C ARG A 505 7.32 -22.11 -3.09
N TRP A 506 7.18 -21.10 -2.23
CA TRP A 506 6.31 -21.10 -1.06
C TRP A 506 4.86 -20.73 -1.39
N HIS A 507 4.62 -20.04 -2.52
CA HIS A 507 3.25 -19.77 -2.98
C HIS A 507 2.66 -21.02 -3.63
N THR A 508 1.45 -21.41 -3.20
CA THR A 508 0.69 -22.52 -3.77
C THR A 508 -0.80 -22.18 -3.78
N SER A 509 -1.57 -22.77 -4.69
CA SER A 509 -3.01 -22.50 -4.79
C SER A 509 -3.88 -23.01 -3.63
N ALA A 510 -3.26 -23.62 -2.61
CA ALA A 510 -3.91 -23.96 -1.34
C ALA A 510 -3.67 -22.89 -0.24
N MET A 511 -2.73 -21.97 -0.43
CA MET A 511 -2.42 -20.89 0.52
C MET A 511 -3.09 -19.56 0.19
N GLU A 512 -3.59 -19.38 -1.04
CA GLU A 512 -4.34 -18.19 -1.43
C GLU A 512 -5.80 -18.25 -0.95
N ARG A 513 -6.17 -17.38 -0.02
CA ARG A 513 -7.55 -17.23 0.46
C ARG A 513 -8.49 -16.94 -0.72
N CYS A 514 -9.50 -17.80 -0.88
CA CYS A 514 -10.34 -17.90 -2.08
C CYS A 514 -11.77 -18.32 -1.71
N ALA A 515 -12.78 -17.59 -2.20
CA ALA A 515 -14.19 -17.92 -2.04
C ALA A 515 -14.66 -18.91 -3.13
N MET A 516 -14.17 -18.74 -4.37
CA MET A 516 -14.58 -19.50 -5.55
C MET A 516 -13.66 -20.71 -5.79
N THR A 517 -13.82 -21.73 -4.94
CA THR A 517 -13.25 -23.06 -5.21
C THR A 517 -13.76 -23.59 -6.57
N PRO A 518 -13.03 -24.49 -7.26
CA PRO A 518 -13.48 -25.02 -8.55
C PRO A 518 -14.87 -25.69 -8.52
N ILE A 519 -15.31 -26.17 -7.35
CA ILE A 519 -16.64 -26.77 -7.15
C ILE A 519 -17.70 -25.68 -6.95
N ARG A 520 -17.44 -24.64 -6.15
CA ARG A 520 -18.34 -23.49 -6.01
C ARG A 520 -18.50 -22.70 -7.31
N ALA A 521 -17.43 -22.60 -8.10
CA ALA A 521 -17.47 -22.03 -9.44
C ALA A 521 -18.48 -22.75 -10.36
N ARG A 522 -18.51 -24.09 -10.30
CA ARG A 522 -19.50 -24.92 -11.01
C ARG A 522 -20.92 -24.65 -10.50
N TRP A 523 -21.14 -24.56 -9.19
CA TRP A 523 -22.46 -24.25 -8.64
C TRP A 523 -22.96 -22.84 -9.00
N VAL A 524 -22.08 -21.86 -9.06
CA VAL A 524 -22.38 -20.49 -9.52
C VAL A 524 -22.74 -20.47 -11.01
N GLU A 525 -22.00 -21.19 -11.84
CA GLU A 525 -22.32 -21.41 -13.26
C GLU A 525 -23.71 -22.06 -13.41
N ASP A 526 -23.94 -23.19 -12.74
CA ASP A 526 -25.18 -23.97 -12.83
C ASP A 526 -26.43 -23.20 -12.32
N ALA A 527 -26.26 -22.19 -11.45
CA ALA A 527 -27.37 -21.48 -10.78
C ALA A 527 -27.62 -20.05 -11.29
N PHE A 528 -26.58 -19.34 -11.75
CA PHE A 528 -26.65 -17.91 -12.09
C PHE A 528 -26.29 -17.59 -13.55
N ALA A 529 -25.61 -18.48 -14.28
CA ALA A 529 -25.25 -18.21 -15.67
C ALA A 529 -26.51 -18.12 -16.57
N ASP A 530 -26.50 -17.14 -17.47
CA ASP A 530 -27.48 -16.92 -18.55
C ASP A 530 -28.96 -16.89 -18.12
N GLN A 531 -29.25 -16.65 -16.83
CA GLN A 531 -30.61 -16.46 -16.32
C GLN A 531 -31.11 -15.05 -16.68
N SER A 532 -32.34 -14.92 -17.21
CA SER A 532 -32.85 -13.61 -17.66
C SER A 532 -33.43 -12.77 -16.51
N SER A 533 -33.85 -13.41 -15.43
CA SER A 533 -34.60 -12.81 -14.32
C SER A 533 -34.26 -13.42 -12.95
N ILE A 534 -34.58 -12.69 -11.87
CA ILE A 534 -34.39 -13.18 -10.49
C ILE A 534 -35.41 -14.26 -10.15
N GLU A 535 -36.60 -14.20 -10.74
CA GLU A 535 -37.62 -15.24 -10.65
C GLU A 535 -37.13 -16.58 -11.22
N GLU A 536 -36.30 -16.57 -12.27
CA GLU A 536 -35.63 -17.78 -12.78
C GLU A 536 -34.52 -18.26 -11.84
N ILE A 537 -33.63 -17.37 -11.38
CA ILE A 537 -32.58 -17.71 -10.39
C ILE A 537 -33.21 -18.36 -9.14
N LEU A 538 -34.24 -17.75 -8.55
CA LEU A 538 -34.93 -18.27 -7.36
C LEU A 538 -35.64 -19.60 -7.63
N LYS A 539 -36.17 -19.82 -8.85
CA LYS A 539 -36.78 -21.09 -9.26
C LYS A 539 -35.73 -22.19 -9.45
N THR A 540 -34.58 -21.86 -10.03
CA THR A 540 -33.42 -22.76 -10.21
C THR A 540 -32.85 -23.18 -8.86
N LEU A 541 -32.57 -22.23 -7.97
CA LEU A 541 -32.19 -22.51 -6.57
C LEU A 541 -33.26 -23.33 -5.84
N SER A 542 -34.54 -23.05 -6.07
CA SER A 542 -35.66 -23.83 -5.52
C SER A 542 -35.82 -25.24 -6.12
N ALA A 543 -35.07 -25.60 -7.15
CA ALA A 543 -34.94 -26.98 -7.63
C ALA A 543 -33.69 -27.64 -7.03
N MET A 544 -32.57 -26.92 -6.97
CA MET A 544 -31.30 -27.38 -6.38
C MET A 544 -31.42 -27.70 -4.88
N GLU A 545 -32.12 -26.87 -4.09
CA GLU A 545 -32.34 -27.08 -2.65
C GLU A 545 -33.09 -28.40 -2.34
N LYS A 546 -33.74 -29.02 -3.34
CA LYS A 546 -34.56 -30.23 -3.23
C LYS A 546 -33.86 -31.50 -3.73
N LEU A 547 -32.61 -31.39 -4.19
CA LEU A 547 -31.82 -32.57 -4.56
C LEU A 547 -31.50 -33.39 -3.30
N PRO A 548 -31.73 -34.73 -3.29
CA PRO A 548 -31.34 -35.55 -2.16
C PRO A 548 -29.80 -35.60 -2.04
N LEU A 549 -29.29 -35.83 -0.83
CA LEU A 549 -27.84 -35.90 -0.55
C LEU A 549 -27.14 -37.07 -1.26
N THR A 550 -27.91 -38.04 -1.76
CA THR A 550 -27.45 -39.19 -2.56
C THR A 550 -27.51 -38.95 -4.07
N ASP A 551 -27.94 -37.78 -4.55
CA ASP A 551 -27.97 -37.47 -5.98
C ASP A 551 -26.55 -37.23 -6.52
N ARG A 552 -26.25 -37.77 -7.72
CA ARG A 552 -24.97 -37.56 -8.41
C ARG A 552 -24.70 -36.08 -8.72
N HIS A 553 -25.73 -35.28 -8.92
CA HIS A 553 -25.62 -33.83 -9.16
C HIS A 553 -25.41 -33.04 -7.87
N ASN A 554 -25.77 -33.60 -6.71
CA ASN A 554 -25.62 -32.95 -5.40
C ASN A 554 -24.19 -33.08 -4.85
N THR A 555 -23.23 -32.61 -5.65
CA THR A 555 -21.80 -32.55 -5.34
C THR A 555 -21.52 -31.76 -4.06
N TYR A 556 -20.37 -32.03 -3.44
CA TYR A 556 -19.93 -31.38 -2.20
C TYR A 556 -18.55 -30.71 -2.34
N ASP A 557 -18.32 -29.69 -1.53
CA ASP A 557 -17.07 -28.92 -1.40
C ASP A 557 -16.68 -28.84 0.09
N PRO A 558 -15.38 -28.77 0.45
CA PRO A 558 -14.97 -28.51 1.82
C PRO A 558 -15.57 -27.20 2.37
N SER A 559 -16.07 -27.29 3.60
CA SER A 559 -16.60 -26.15 4.34
C SER A 559 -15.49 -25.51 5.15
N TYR A 560 -15.20 -24.23 4.90
CA TYR A 560 -14.38 -23.44 5.79
C TYR A 560 -15.19 -23.14 7.05
N ALA A 561 -15.11 -24.04 8.04
CA ALA A 561 -15.87 -23.95 9.27
C ALA A 561 -15.64 -22.59 9.96
N THR A 562 -16.73 -21.88 10.27
CA THR A 562 -16.69 -20.62 11.04
C THR A 562 -15.83 -20.82 12.29
N PRO A 563 -14.85 -19.96 12.59
CA PRO A 563 -13.99 -20.12 13.75
C PRO A 563 -14.76 -20.29 15.07
N TYR A 564 -14.15 -21.00 16.01
CA TYR A 564 -14.65 -21.09 17.39
C TYR A 564 -14.25 -19.85 18.18
N THR A 565 -14.99 -19.55 19.25
CA THR A 565 -14.64 -18.45 20.17
C THR A 565 -13.46 -18.83 21.06
N LEU A 566 -13.30 -20.12 21.35
CA LEU A 566 -12.26 -20.73 22.17
C LEU A 566 -11.72 -21.98 21.44
N ALA A 567 -10.42 -22.26 21.53
CA ALA A 567 -9.76 -23.31 20.74
C ALA A 567 -9.87 -24.72 21.34
N SER A 568 -10.29 -24.83 22.60
CA SER A 568 -10.40 -26.09 23.35
C SER A 568 -11.54 -26.07 24.38
N VAL A 569 -11.97 -27.26 24.82
CA VAL A 569 -12.87 -27.40 25.97
C VAL A 569 -12.22 -26.88 27.26
N ALA A 570 -10.90 -27.04 27.43
CA ALA A 570 -10.18 -26.58 28.61
C ALA A 570 -10.30 -25.05 28.82
N GLU A 571 -10.12 -24.26 27.75
CA GLU A 571 -10.40 -22.81 27.76
C GLU A 571 -11.87 -22.52 28.10
N GLY A 572 -12.81 -23.33 27.59
CA GLY A 572 -14.23 -23.23 27.91
C GLY A 572 -14.54 -23.44 29.39
N VAL A 573 -13.93 -24.47 30.00
CA VAL A 573 -14.04 -24.75 31.44
C VAL A 573 -13.40 -23.62 32.26
N GLU A 574 -12.24 -23.09 31.85
CA GLU A 574 -11.62 -21.95 32.54
C GLU A 574 -12.49 -20.68 32.44
N LYS A 575 -12.95 -20.34 31.24
CA LYS A 575 -13.85 -19.20 30.94
C LYS A 575 -15.13 -19.29 31.79
N LEU A 576 -15.75 -20.46 31.85
CA LEU A 576 -16.93 -20.73 32.68
C LEU A 576 -16.61 -20.75 34.19
N SER A 577 -15.39 -21.10 34.59
CA SER A 577 -14.96 -21.00 35.99
C SER A 577 -14.78 -19.54 36.45
N ALA A 578 -14.48 -18.61 35.55
CA ALA A 578 -14.25 -17.20 35.86
C ALA A 578 -15.54 -16.42 36.20
N SER A 579 -16.72 -17.02 35.96
CA SER A 579 -18.04 -16.55 36.39
C SER A 579 -18.59 -17.32 37.61
N ARG A 580 -17.83 -18.29 38.15
CA ARG A 580 -18.21 -19.14 39.29
C ARG A 580 -17.34 -18.85 40.52
N LEU A 581 -17.83 -19.27 41.68
CA LEU A 581 -17.01 -19.40 42.87
C LEU A 581 -16.28 -20.74 42.83
N ARG A 582 -14.95 -20.71 42.76
CA ARG A 582 -14.11 -21.89 42.97
C ARG A 582 -14.06 -22.22 44.46
N TYR A 583 -14.17 -23.50 44.81
CA TYR A 583 -14.07 -23.96 46.20
C TYR A 583 -12.63 -23.86 46.73
N THR A 584 -12.51 -23.70 48.05
CA THR A 584 -11.24 -23.70 48.80
C THR A 584 -10.58 -25.09 48.84
N LEU A 585 -11.41 -26.14 48.86
CA LEU A 585 -11.00 -27.55 48.83
C LEU A 585 -11.42 -28.18 47.51
N SER A 586 -10.75 -29.26 47.14
CA SER A 586 -11.09 -30.08 45.97
C SER A 586 -12.27 -31.03 46.29
N PRO A 587 -12.94 -31.60 45.26
CA PRO A 587 -14.03 -32.56 45.48
C PRO A 587 -13.64 -33.79 46.32
N TRP A 588 -12.36 -34.19 46.31
CA TRP A 588 -11.87 -35.41 46.96
C TRP A 588 -11.16 -35.18 48.31
N ASP A 589 -10.98 -33.94 48.77
CA ASP A 589 -10.49 -33.65 50.13
C ASP A 589 -11.45 -32.84 51.01
N ALA A 590 -12.61 -32.45 50.47
CA ALA A 590 -13.71 -31.83 51.21
C ALA A 590 -14.46 -32.78 52.19
N THR A 591 -14.39 -34.11 51.99
CA THR A 591 -14.95 -35.10 52.93
C THR A 591 -14.10 -35.18 54.21
N PRO A 592 -14.67 -35.42 55.40
CA PRO A 592 -13.87 -35.68 56.59
C PRO A 592 -13.08 -36.99 56.46
N PRO A 593 -11.86 -37.09 57.01
CA PRO A 593 -11.07 -38.31 56.95
C PRO A 593 -11.64 -39.44 57.83
N GLU A 594 -11.43 -40.69 57.42
CA GLU A 594 -11.80 -41.92 58.15
C GLU A 594 -11.08 -41.99 59.52
N GLU A 595 -9.79 -41.61 59.55
CA GLU A 595 -9.04 -41.39 60.78
C GLU A 595 -9.12 -39.90 61.19
N ALA A 596 -9.54 -39.62 62.43
CA ALA A 596 -9.62 -38.25 62.94
C ALA A 596 -8.22 -37.59 63.02
N VAL A 597 -7.99 -36.58 62.18
CA VAL A 597 -6.74 -35.80 62.17
C VAL A 597 -6.86 -34.63 63.15
N GLU A 598 -6.10 -34.69 64.24
CA GLU A 598 -5.96 -33.57 65.18
C GLU A 598 -5.31 -32.35 64.49
N VAL A 599 -6.01 -31.21 64.45
CA VAL A 599 -5.45 -29.94 64.00
C VAL A 599 -4.44 -29.44 65.03
N ARG A 600 -3.21 -29.17 64.57
CA ARG A 600 -2.06 -28.76 65.39
C ARG A 600 -1.37 -27.55 64.75
N GLN A 601 -0.57 -26.80 65.52
CA GLN A 601 0.23 -25.73 64.95
C GLN A 601 1.31 -26.32 64.03
N ALA A 602 1.54 -25.71 62.85
CA ALA A 602 2.50 -26.22 61.87
C ALA A 602 3.92 -26.46 62.44
N ALA A 603 4.33 -25.67 63.44
CA ALA A 603 5.58 -25.85 64.18
C ALA A 603 5.72 -27.25 64.83
N GLU A 604 4.63 -27.82 65.34
CA GLU A 604 4.62 -29.13 66.00
C GLU A 604 5.02 -30.27 65.05
N ILE A 605 4.69 -30.12 63.76
CA ILE A 605 5.02 -31.09 62.71
C ILE A 605 6.54 -31.21 62.58
N PHE A 606 7.26 -30.07 62.54
CA PHE A 606 8.72 -30.04 62.48
C PHE A 606 9.39 -30.59 63.76
N THR A 607 8.73 -30.51 64.91
CA THR A 607 9.21 -31.13 66.16
C THR A 607 8.88 -32.63 66.29
N SER A 608 8.07 -33.20 65.38
CA SER A 608 7.59 -34.59 65.48
C SER A 608 8.53 -35.64 64.85
N TYR A 609 9.80 -35.29 64.62
CA TYR A 609 10.84 -36.26 64.26
C TYR A 609 11.39 -37.00 65.49
N VAL A 610 11.56 -38.31 65.36
CA VAL A 610 12.03 -39.23 66.41
C VAL A 610 13.20 -40.07 65.89
N LEU A 611 14.06 -40.53 66.81
CA LEU A 611 15.16 -41.43 66.49
C LEU A 611 14.74 -42.89 66.72
N GLU A 612 14.51 -43.62 65.64
CA GLU A 612 14.23 -45.06 65.67
C GLU A 612 15.52 -45.87 65.49
N ARG A 613 15.49 -47.16 65.87
CA ARG A 613 16.53 -48.13 65.52
C ARG A 613 15.94 -49.22 64.62
N ARG A 614 16.35 -49.25 63.34
CA ARG A 614 15.92 -50.27 62.38
C ARG A 614 17.09 -51.21 62.08
N GLY A 615 16.99 -52.45 62.57
CA GLY A 615 18.09 -53.42 62.53
C GLY A 615 19.32 -52.91 63.28
N LYS A 616 20.44 -52.73 62.57
CA LYS A 616 21.72 -52.28 63.15
C LYS A 616 21.92 -50.75 63.13
N VAL A 617 21.04 -49.98 62.49
CA VAL A 617 21.23 -48.53 62.21
C VAL A 617 20.18 -47.69 62.94
N ASN A 618 20.59 -46.54 63.47
CA ASN A 618 19.68 -45.52 64.00
C ASN A 618 19.22 -44.61 62.85
N ILE A 619 17.91 -44.37 62.73
CA ILE A 619 17.31 -43.62 61.63
C ILE A 619 16.38 -42.55 62.21
N VAL A 620 16.48 -41.31 61.72
CA VAL A 620 15.52 -40.26 62.06
C VAL A 620 14.27 -40.45 61.19
N ALA A 621 13.12 -40.62 61.82
CA ALA A 621 11.82 -40.83 61.18
C ALA A 621 10.79 -39.83 61.71
N HIS A 622 9.78 -39.49 60.91
CA HIS A 622 8.66 -38.66 61.40
C HIS A 622 7.65 -39.57 62.11
N ARG A 623 7.33 -39.27 63.38
CA ARG A 623 6.50 -40.11 64.25
C ARG A 623 5.14 -40.44 63.63
N ASP A 624 4.49 -39.45 63.02
CA ASP A 624 3.14 -39.57 62.48
C ASP A 624 3.14 -39.96 60.99
N ARG A 625 4.27 -40.41 60.43
CA ARG A 625 4.42 -40.82 59.01
C ARG A 625 3.34 -41.82 58.56
N HIS A 626 2.99 -42.80 59.38
CA HIS A 626 2.00 -43.81 59.00
C HIS A 626 0.60 -43.19 58.83
N LYS A 627 0.22 -42.24 59.69
CA LYS A 627 -1.07 -41.53 59.60
C LYS A 627 -1.13 -40.67 58.34
N ALA A 628 -0.05 -39.94 58.02
CA ALA A 628 0.04 -39.16 56.79
C ALA A 628 -0.10 -40.06 55.54
N GLN A 629 0.50 -41.26 55.56
CA GLN A 629 0.36 -42.25 54.48
C GLN A 629 -1.03 -42.90 54.43
N ALA A 630 -1.74 -43.05 55.56
CA ALA A 630 -3.12 -43.53 55.59
C ALA A 630 -4.09 -42.47 55.04
N TRP A 631 -3.95 -41.22 55.47
CA TRP A 631 -4.70 -40.06 54.96
C TRP A 631 -4.50 -39.86 53.46
N GLN A 632 -3.25 -39.89 52.97
CA GLN A 632 -2.95 -39.79 51.54
C GLN A 632 -3.67 -40.91 50.75
N LYS A 633 -3.62 -42.15 51.24
CA LYS A 633 -4.33 -43.29 50.63
C LYS A 633 -5.86 -43.21 50.72
N GLN A 634 -6.43 -42.40 51.61
CA GLN A 634 -7.85 -42.07 51.54
C GLN A 634 -8.12 -41.10 50.39
N ARG A 635 -7.36 -40.00 50.30
CA ARG A 635 -7.55 -39.01 49.24
C ARG A 635 -7.29 -39.58 47.84
N GLU A 636 -6.35 -40.50 47.70
CA GLU A 636 -6.14 -41.28 46.47
C GLU A 636 -7.35 -42.17 46.13
N ARG A 637 -7.97 -42.84 47.11
CA ARG A 637 -9.22 -43.61 46.92
C ARG A 637 -10.40 -42.72 46.54
N GLU A 638 -10.55 -41.58 47.20
CA GLU A 638 -11.64 -40.63 46.96
C GLU A 638 -11.50 -39.91 45.61
N TYR A 639 -10.27 -39.58 45.19
CA TYR A 639 -9.98 -39.07 43.85
C TYR A 639 -10.38 -40.09 42.78
N VAL A 640 -9.98 -41.36 42.92
CA VAL A 640 -10.37 -42.43 42.00
C VAL A 640 -11.90 -42.64 42.00
N ALA A 641 -12.56 -42.58 43.17
CA ALA A 641 -14.02 -42.67 43.24
C ALA A 641 -14.73 -41.49 42.53
N TYR A 642 -14.21 -40.27 42.68
CA TYR A 642 -14.71 -39.08 41.97
C TYR A 642 -14.47 -39.19 40.45
N SER A 643 -13.29 -39.60 40.01
CA SER A 643 -13.00 -39.85 38.58
C SER A 643 -13.94 -40.90 37.98
N ASN A 644 -14.12 -42.04 38.66
CA ASN A 644 -15.02 -43.11 38.22
C ASN A 644 -16.50 -42.67 38.22
N MET A 645 -16.89 -41.75 39.10
CA MET A 645 -18.23 -41.16 39.12
C MET A 645 -18.43 -40.18 37.95
N LYS A 646 -17.37 -39.43 37.59
CA LYS A 646 -17.37 -38.53 36.43
C LYS A 646 -17.49 -39.30 35.10
N SER A 647 -16.92 -40.50 35.01
CA SER A 647 -17.07 -41.42 33.88
C SER A 647 -18.30 -42.35 33.96
N ALA A 648 -19.21 -42.15 34.91
CA ALA A 648 -20.43 -42.95 35.03
C ALA A 648 -21.48 -42.56 33.94
N PRO A 649 -22.52 -43.39 33.69
CA PRO A 649 -23.50 -43.11 32.65
C PRO A 649 -24.29 -41.80 32.88
N HIS A 650 -24.00 -40.76 32.09
CA HIS A 650 -24.64 -39.45 32.18
C HIS A 650 -25.90 -39.42 31.30
N ARG A 651 -27.06 -39.23 31.94
CA ARG A 651 -28.34 -38.99 31.24
C ARG A 651 -28.62 -37.50 31.14
N ARG A 652 -28.78 -37.02 29.90
CA ARG A 652 -29.01 -35.61 29.56
C ARG A 652 -30.10 -35.51 28.50
N HIS A 653 -30.76 -34.37 28.47
CA HIS A 653 -31.55 -33.98 27.31
C HIS A 653 -30.62 -33.19 26.36
N VAL A 654 -30.54 -33.57 25.09
CA VAL A 654 -29.59 -33.00 24.13
C VAL A 654 -30.33 -32.06 23.19
N TYR A 655 -29.90 -30.80 23.13
CA TYR A 655 -30.24 -29.88 22.05
C TYR A 655 -29.06 -29.74 21.08
N ALA A 656 -29.31 -29.97 19.79
CA ALA A 656 -28.30 -29.80 18.74
C ALA A 656 -28.82 -28.87 17.64
N ARG A 657 -28.20 -27.69 17.49
CA ARG A 657 -28.49 -26.74 16.40
C ARG A 657 -27.53 -26.96 15.23
N LEU A 658 -28.05 -27.10 14.02
CA LEU A 658 -27.25 -27.12 12.81
C LEU A 658 -26.78 -25.70 12.46
N GLU A 659 -25.48 -25.51 12.23
CA GLU A 659 -24.97 -24.22 11.77
C GLU A 659 -25.27 -24.00 10.28
N GLY A 660 -25.85 -22.83 9.99
CA GLY A 660 -26.31 -22.43 8.66
C GLY A 660 -27.67 -21.73 8.70
N CYS A 661 -28.14 -21.30 7.53
CA CYS A 661 -29.35 -20.47 7.39
C CYS A 661 -30.68 -21.23 7.56
N GLU A 662 -30.65 -22.56 7.67
CA GLU A 662 -31.84 -23.43 7.75
C GLU A 662 -32.59 -23.33 9.08
N GLY A 663 -31.90 -22.95 10.16
CA GLY A 663 -32.50 -22.83 11.50
C GLY A 663 -32.83 -24.17 12.17
N THR A 664 -32.35 -25.30 11.64
CA THR A 664 -32.64 -26.65 12.13
C THR A 664 -32.11 -26.84 13.56
N LEU A 665 -33.02 -27.18 14.47
CA LEU A 665 -32.77 -27.57 15.86
C LEU A 665 -33.43 -28.92 16.10
N VAL A 666 -32.71 -29.86 16.74
CA VAL A 666 -33.24 -31.16 17.15
C VAL A 666 -33.03 -31.39 18.65
N ASP A 667 -33.95 -32.13 19.26
CA ASP A 667 -33.94 -32.48 20.68
C ASP A 667 -34.17 -33.98 20.92
N PHE A 668 -33.48 -34.56 21.91
CA PHE A 668 -33.70 -35.96 22.35
C PHE A 668 -33.06 -36.27 23.71
N ASP A 669 -33.63 -37.24 24.45
CA ASP A 669 -32.98 -37.85 25.62
C ASP A 669 -31.81 -38.74 25.18
N PHE A 670 -30.60 -38.51 25.70
CA PHE A 670 -29.42 -39.33 25.43
C PHE A 670 -28.76 -39.86 26.72
N THR A 671 -27.99 -40.95 26.60
CA THR A 671 -27.18 -41.49 27.69
C THR A 671 -25.76 -41.74 27.17
N VAL A 672 -24.83 -40.90 27.66
CA VAL A 672 -23.39 -41.03 27.43
C VAL A 672 -22.85 -42.02 28.46
N ASP A 673 -22.29 -43.14 28.00
CA ASP A 673 -21.71 -44.18 28.85
C ASP A 673 -20.34 -44.56 28.26
N PRO A 674 -19.26 -43.83 28.59
CA PRO A 674 -17.97 -43.98 27.92
C PRO A 674 -17.40 -45.40 28.02
N ALA A 675 -17.59 -46.05 29.17
CA ALA A 675 -17.16 -47.43 29.38
C ALA A 675 -18.01 -48.44 28.60
N GLY A 676 -19.33 -48.24 28.54
CA GLY A 676 -20.24 -49.07 27.75
C GLY A 676 -20.07 -48.89 26.24
N ASP A 677 -19.90 -47.64 25.79
CA ASP A 677 -19.76 -47.27 24.37
C ASP A 677 -18.43 -47.77 23.80
N ALA A 678 -17.30 -47.59 24.52
CA ALA A 678 -16.02 -48.13 24.09
C ALA A 678 -16.03 -49.68 24.04
N ALA A 679 -16.66 -50.34 25.03
CA ALA A 679 -16.81 -51.79 25.01
C ALA A 679 -17.67 -52.29 23.84
N ALA A 680 -18.71 -51.54 23.47
CA ALA A 680 -19.53 -51.84 22.28
C ALA A 680 -18.76 -51.63 20.97
N ALA A 681 -18.01 -50.53 20.83
CA ALA A 681 -17.22 -50.24 19.63
C ALA A 681 -16.15 -51.31 19.36
N VAL A 682 -15.44 -51.76 20.41
CA VAL A 682 -14.47 -52.87 20.32
C VAL A 682 -15.14 -54.19 19.94
N ALA A 683 -16.37 -54.44 20.41
CA ALA A 683 -17.15 -55.62 20.05
C ALA A 683 -17.65 -55.60 18.60
N GLU A 684 -17.98 -54.42 18.05
CA GLU A 684 -18.43 -54.27 16.65
C GLU A 684 -17.28 -54.42 15.63
N LYS A 685 -16.10 -53.83 15.88
CA LYS A 685 -14.96 -53.88 14.94
C LYS A 685 -14.09 -55.14 15.03
N GLY A 686 -14.05 -55.79 16.19
CA GLY A 686 -13.23 -56.99 16.41
C GLY A 686 -11.73 -56.72 16.63
N ALA A 687 -11.07 -57.65 17.32
CA ALA A 687 -9.74 -57.45 17.91
C ALA A 687 -8.55 -57.55 16.93
N GLY A 688 -8.61 -56.88 15.77
CA GLY A 688 -7.69 -57.08 14.64
C GLY A 688 -7.03 -55.84 14.02
N VAL A 689 -7.17 -54.65 14.61
CA VAL A 689 -6.65 -53.38 14.05
C VAL A 689 -5.89 -52.60 15.13
N ASP A 690 -4.76 -51.98 14.79
CA ASP A 690 -3.97 -51.17 15.73
C ASP A 690 -4.68 -49.86 16.15
N ASP A 691 -5.67 -49.39 15.36
CA ASP A 691 -6.55 -48.23 15.64
C ASP A 691 -7.40 -48.35 16.93
N ASN A 692 -7.35 -49.51 17.61
CA ASN A 692 -8.09 -49.77 18.85
C ASN A 692 -7.84 -48.73 19.97
N SER A 693 -6.75 -47.94 19.90
CA SER A 693 -6.54 -46.83 20.84
C SER A 693 -7.49 -45.66 20.59
N GLU A 694 -7.54 -45.09 19.38
CA GLU A 694 -8.39 -43.93 19.09
C GLU A 694 -9.88 -44.28 19.25
N LEU A 695 -10.29 -45.47 18.81
CA LEU A 695 -11.67 -45.97 18.92
C LEU A 695 -12.20 -46.10 20.35
N VAL A 696 -11.32 -46.20 21.34
CA VAL A 696 -11.70 -46.22 22.77
C VAL A 696 -11.86 -44.82 23.35
N HIS A 697 -11.31 -43.78 22.69
CA HIS A 697 -11.39 -42.38 23.13
C HIS A 697 -12.44 -41.54 22.36
N THR A 698 -13.14 -42.08 21.36
CA THR A 698 -14.19 -41.36 20.60
C THR A 698 -15.55 -42.05 20.56
N ALA A 699 -15.70 -43.21 21.21
CA ALA A 699 -16.87 -44.07 21.04
C ALA A 699 -18.21 -43.40 21.43
N SER A 700 -18.24 -42.64 22.53
CA SER A 700 -19.43 -41.88 22.94
C SER A 700 -19.69 -40.68 22.02
N VAL A 701 -18.66 -39.94 21.61
CA VAL A 701 -18.76 -38.82 20.65
C VAL A 701 -19.27 -39.32 19.30
N ASP A 702 -18.77 -40.44 18.77
CA ASP A 702 -19.19 -41.00 17.49
C ASP A 702 -20.60 -41.61 17.55
N ARG A 703 -21.01 -42.14 18.71
CA ARG A 703 -22.39 -42.56 18.96
C ARG A 703 -23.34 -41.35 19.05
N LEU A 704 -22.90 -40.25 19.68
CA LEU A 704 -23.65 -39.00 19.76
C LEU A 704 -23.77 -38.32 18.39
N LYS A 705 -22.68 -38.22 17.60
CA LYS A 705 -22.70 -37.72 16.22
C LYS A 705 -23.71 -38.50 15.37
N ARG A 706 -23.69 -39.84 15.41
CA ARG A 706 -24.67 -40.69 14.72
C ARG A 706 -26.12 -40.43 15.16
N ALA A 707 -26.37 -40.25 16.46
CA ALA A 707 -27.71 -39.94 16.98
C ALA A 707 -28.20 -38.54 16.54
N VAL A 708 -27.31 -37.54 16.54
CA VAL A 708 -27.60 -36.18 16.03
C VAL A 708 -27.91 -36.21 14.54
N LEU A 709 -27.10 -36.90 13.73
CA LEU A 709 -27.32 -37.05 12.28
C LEU A 709 -28.66 -37.76 12.00
N GLN A 710 -28.97 -38.84 12.74
CA GLN A 710 -30.25 -39.54 12.64
C GLN A 710 -31.44 -38.63 12.98
N ALA A 711 -31.33 -37.81 14.03
CA ALA A 711 -32.37 -36.86 14.41
C ALA A 711 -32.54 -35.73 13.38
N MET A 712 -31.45 -35.29 12.75
CA MET A 712 -31.45 -34.31 11.64
C MET A 712 -31.84 -34.91 10.28
N GLY A 713 -32.07 -36.23 10.18
CA GLY A 713 -32.40 -36.91 8.93
C GLY A 713 -31.25 -37.00 7.91
N MET A 714 -30.00 -36.83 8.36
CA MET A 714 -28.80 -36.86 7.53
C MET A 714 -28.16 -38.27 7.48
N PRO A 715 -27.36 -38.58 6.44
CA PRO A 715 -26.56 -39.80 6.38
C PRO A 715 -25.61 -39.93 7.59
N ALA A 716 -25.41 -41.15 8.08
CA ALA A 716 -24.61 -41.41 9.30
C ALA A 716 -23.08 -41.30 9.08
N ASP A 717 -22.65 -41.21 7.83
CA ASP A 717 -21.29 -41.00 7.33
C ASP A 717 -20.98 -39.51 7.03
N ARG A 718 -21.92 -38.61 7.34
CA ARG A 718 -21.77 -37.16 7.14
C ARG A 718 -20.72 -36.58 8.09
N ASP A 719 -19.66 -36.01 7.53
CA ASP A 719 -18.58 -35.36 8.30
C ASP A 719 -19.07 -34.08 9.00
N ILE A 720 -19.13 -34.14 10.33
CA ILE A 720 -19.58 -33.07 11.23
C ILE A 720 -18.68 -32.87 12.44
N ASP A 721 -18.53 -31.61 12.81
CA ASP A 721 -17.91 -31.16 14.06
C ASP A 721 -18.99 -30.85 15.10
N LEU A 722 -18.84 -31.45 16.29
CA LEU A 722 -19.73 -31.24 17.42
C LEU A 722 -19.11 -30.21 18.38
N CYS A 723 -19.87 -29.17 18.70
CA CYS A 723 -19.37 -27.97 19.36
C CYS A 723 -20.16 -27.74 20.65
N TRP A 724 -19.50 -27.44 21.77
CA TRP A 724 -20.21 -26.94 22.97
C TRP A 724 -20.64 -25.49 22.72
N TYR A 725 -21.92 -25.18 22.99
CA TYR A 725 -22.42 -23.82 23.09
C TYR A 725 -22.43 -23.43 24.58
N LEU A 726 -21.51 -22.54 24.98
CA LEU A 726 -21.31 -22.24 26.40
C LEU A 726 -22.42 -21.32 26.94
N PRO A 727 -22.76 -21.42 28.23
CA PRO A 727 -23.63 -20.45 28.92
C PRO A 727 -23.11 -19.00 28.89
N THR A 728 -21.83 -18.78 28.55
CA THR A 728 -21.21 -17.47 28.34
C THR A 728 -21.37 -16.94 26.90
N LEU A 729 -22.10 -17.65 26.03
CA LEU A 729 -22.25 -17.40 24.59
C LEU A 729 -20.96 -17.60 23.76
N ASP A 730 -19.93 -18.18 24.36
CA ASP A 730 -18.73 -18.67 23.67
C ASP A 730 -18.99 -20.04 22.99
N THR A 731 -18.09 -20.47 22.11
CA THR A 731 -18.12 -21.78 21.45
C THR A 731 -16.75 -22.45 21.45
N CYS A 732 -16.70 -23.77 21.57
CA CYS A 732 -15.48 -24.58 21.42
C CYS A 732 -15.76 -25.95 20.75
N PRO A 733 -14.78 -26.59 20.11
CA PRO A 733 -14.94 -27.94 19.56
C PRO A 733 -14.95 -29.00 20.68
N ILE A 734 -15.57 -30.16 20.42
CA ILE A 734 -15.41 -31.39 21.21
C ILE A 734 -14.83 -32.47 20.29
N ARG A 735 -13.63 -32.97 20.60
CA ARG A 735 -12.83 -33.88 19.78
C ARG A 735 -12.84 -35.33 20.26
N ASN A 736 -13.03 -35.56 21.56
CA ASN A 736 -12.94 -36.88 22.18
C ASN A 736 -13.88 -37.02 23.40
N ASP A 737 -14.00 -38.25 23.91
CA ASP A 737 -14.89 -38.59 25.02
C ASP A 737 -14.47 -37.95 26.35
N GLU A 738 -13.17 -37.69 26.57
CA GLU A 738 -12.69 -37.01 27.79
C GLU A 738 -13.11 -35.53 27.82
N GLU A 739 -12.98 -34.84 26.69
CA GLU A 739 -13.52 -33.49 26.47
C GLU A 739 -15.06 -33.47 26.61
N LEU A 740 -15.77 -34.49 26.12
CA LEU A 740 -17.22 -34.61 26.29
C LEU A 740 -17.61 -34.79 27.77
N ILE A 741 -16.89 -35.62 28.53
CA ILE A 741 -17.07 -35.79 29.98
C ILE A 741 -16.79 -34.49 30.73
N ASP A 742 -15.78 -33.72 30.34
CA ASP A 742 -15.47 -32.40 30.89
C ASP A 742 -16.62 -31.41 30.69
N VAL A 743 -17.21 -31.37 29.49
CA VAL A 743 -18.38 -30.54 29.18
C VAL A 743 -19.60 -30.97 30.00
N LEU A 744 -19.92 -32.27 30.03
CA LEU A 744 -21.05 -32.84 30.78
C LEU A 744 -20.96 -32.61 32.31
N HIS A 745 -19.74 -32.60 32.85
CA HIS A 745 -19.49 -32.29 34.26
C HIS A 745 -19.54 -30.79 34.54
N SER A 746 -19.06 -29.97 33.60
CA SER A 746 -18.90 -28.52 33.80
C SER A 746 -20.19 -27.74 33.56
N ASP A 747 -21.02 -28.15 32.60
CA ASP A 747 -22.28 -27.47 32.29
C ASP A 747 -23.47 -28.08 33.05
N PRO A 748 -24.07 -27.40 34.05
CA PRO A 748 -25.25 -27.93 34.74
C PRO A 748 -26.45 -28.10 33.80
N GLY A 749 -26.50 -27.38 32.67
CA GLY A 749 -27.67 -27.24 31.81
C GLY A 749 -28.54 -26.07 32.26
N PHE A 750 -28.73 -25.09 31.38
CA PHE A 750 -29.57 -23.90 31.62
C PHE A 750 -30.97 -24.11 31.03
N GLU A 751 -31.89 -24.63 31.84
CA GLU A 751 -33.29 -24.90 31.47
C GLU A 751 -34.22 -23.73 31.82
N ASP A 752 -35.19 -23.40 30.96
CA ASP A 752 -36.42 -22.73 31.41
C ASP A 752 -37.34 -23.76 32.06
N SER A 753 -37.56 -23.60 33.37
CA SER A 753 -38.46 -24.42 34.18
C SER A 753 -39.88 -24.62 33.62
N SER A 754 -40.35 -23.82 32.64
CA SER A 754 -41.61 -24.09 31.96
C SER A 754 -41.57 -25.30 31.02
N ALA A 755 -40.38 -25.72 30.55
CA ALA A 755 -40.20 -26.81 29.59
C ALA A 755 -40.38 -28.21 30.21
N GLN A 756 -40.12 -28.36 31.51
CA GLN A 756 -40.30 -29.60 32.28
C GLN A 756 -39.49 -30.80 31.71
N LEU A 757 -38.21 -30.58 31.41
CA LEU A 757 -37.34 -31.60 30.87
C LEU A 757 -37.10 -32.73 31.87
N ARG A 758 -36.98 -33.96 31.36
CA ARG A 758 -36.79 -35.16 32.18
C ARG A 758 -35.38 -35.26 32.78
N TYR A 759 -34.41 -34.76 32.05
CA TYR A 759 -33.00 -34.71 32.41
C TYR A 759 -32.47 -33.32 32.05
N PRO A 760 -31.45 -32.78 32.75
CA PRO A 760 -30.95 -31.44 32.48
C PRO A 760 -30.43 -31.32 31.03
N PRO A 761 -30.60 -30.15 30.38
CA PRO A 761 -30.24 -29.97 28.99
C PRO A 761 -28.72 -29.90 28.78
N ILE A 762 -28.30 -30.06 27.53
CA ILE A 762 -27.00 -29.65 27.04
C ILE A 762 -27.14 -29.07 25.63
N TYR A 763 -26.37 -28.03 25.34
CA TYR A 763 -26.49 -27.24 24.11
C TYR A 763 -25.26 -27.45 23.22
N PHE A 764 -25.49 -28.03 22.04
CA PHE A 764 -24.48 -28.23 21.01
C PHE A 764 -24.79 -27.43 19.75
N LEU A 765 -23.73 -26.96 19.09
CA LEU A 765 -23.78 -26.59 17.68
C LEU A 765 -23.17 -27.71 16.84
N VAL A 766 -23.69 -27.90 15.64
CA VAL A 766 -23.23 -28.91 14.67
C VAL A 766 -22.72 -28.17 13.44
N LYS A 767 -21.41 -28.20 13.23
CA LYS A 767 -20.78 -27.64 12.03
C LYS A 767 -20.64 -28.75 10.98
N ARG A 768 -20.94 -28.40 9.73
CA ARG A 768 -20.75 -29.29 8.57
C ARG A 768 -19.37 -29.05 7.99
N ASN A 769 -18.53 -30.08 7.93
CA ASN A 769 -17.16 -30.00 7.44
C ASN A 769 -17.08 -30.12 5.91
N THR A 770 -18.13 -30.65 5.28
CA THR A 770 -18.39 -30.60 3.84
C THR A 770 -19.76 -30.01 3.57
N LEU A 771 -19.92 -29.23 2.51
CA LEU A 771 -21.16 -28.54 2.15
C LEU A 771 -21.62 -29.02 0.76
N HIS A 772 -22.90 -29.35 0.60
CA HIS A 772 -23.49 -29.84 -0.65
C HIS A 772 -24.12 -28.71 -1.49
N LEU A 773 -24.26 -28.93 -2.80
CA LEU A 773 -25.00 -28.02 -3.71
C LEU A 773 -26.41 -27.68 -3.20
N SER A 774 -27.15 -28.63 -2.66
CA SER A 774 -28.50 -28.37 -2.11
C SER A 774 -28.48 -27.43 -0.89
N GLU A 775 -27.47 -27.56 -0.02
CA GLU A 775 -27.26 -26.70 1.16
C GLU A 775 -26.77 -25.31 0.75
N TRP A 776 -25.86 -25.25 -0.25
CA TRP A 776 -25.41 -24.00 -0.86
C TRP A 776 -26.57 -23.22 -1.48
N ALA A 777 -27.39 -23.90 -2.31
CA ALA A 777 -28.54 -23.29 -2.95
C ALA A 777 -29.58 -22.79 -1.94
N TYR A 778 -29.80 -23.53 -0.85
CA TYR A 778 -30.64 -23.06 0.26
C TYR A 778 -30.07 -21.79 0.90
N ALA A 779 -28.78 -21.77 1.28
CA ALA A 779 -28.15 -20.62 1.92
C ALA A 779 -28.15 -19.37 1.02
N VAL A 780 -27.88 -19.54 -0.27
CA VAL A 780 -27.94 -18.46 -1.27
C VAL A 780 -29.36 -17.94 -1.47
N LYS A 781 -30.36 -18.83 -1.59
CA LYS A 781 -31.77 -18.44 -1.71
C LYS A 781 -32.28 -17.73 -0.45
N HIS A 782 -31.88 -18.20 0.74
CA HIS A 782 -32.18 -17.54 2.02
C HIS A 782 -31.64 -16.10 2.02
N GLN A 783 -30.38 -15.92 1.61
CA GLN A 783 -29.74 -14.61 1.50
C GLN A 783 -30.46 -13.70 0.48
N LEU A 784 -30.82 -14.19 -0.70
CA LEU A 784 -31.58 -13.41 -1.70
C LEU A 784 -32.97 -12.99 -1.16
N LEU A 785 -33.67 -13.87 -0.44
CA LEU A 785 -34.99 -13.57 0.12
C LEU A 785 -34.94 -12.60 1.33
N LEU A 786 -33.81 -12.50 2.03
CA LEU A 786 -33.58 -11.55 3.14
C LEU A 786 -33.48 -10.08 2.65
N GLN A 787 -32.96 -9.86 1.44
CA GLN A 787 -32.61 -8.54 0.90
C GLN A 787 -33.77 -7.82 0.21
N SER A 788 -33.56 -6.56 -0.19
CA SER A 788 -34.59 -5.71 -0.79
C SER A 788 -34.96 -6.17 -2.20
N PRO A 789 -36.21 -6.60 -2.47
CA PRO A 789 -36.59 -7.17 -3.76
C PRO A 789 -36.48 -6.18 -4.93
N TYR A 790 -36.75 -4.90 -4.68
CA TYR A 790 -36.63 -3.85 -5.69
C TYR A 790 -35.15 -3.59 -6.03
N ALA A 791 -34.29 -3.52 -5.01
CA ALA A 791 -32.86 -3.30 -5.18
C ALA A 791 -32.17 -4.48 -5.89
N LEU A 792 -32.61 -5.71 -5.62
CA LEU A 792 -32.17 -6.91 -6.34
C LEU A 792 -32.45 -6.82 -7.84
N LYS A 793 -33.71 -6.60 -8.25
CA LYS A 793 -34.05 -6.48 -9.69
C LYS A 793 -33.36 -5.29 -10.36
N ALA A 794 -33.26 -4.15 -9.66
CA ALA A 794 -32.50 -2.99 -10.13
C ALA A 794 -31.01 -3.31 -10.34
N THR A 795 -30.42 -4.16 -9.49
CA THR A 795 -29.01 -4.56 -9.56
C THR A 795 -28.73 -5.52 -10.71
N LEU A 796 -29.63 -6.47 -11.00
CA LEU A 796 -29.53 -7.31 -12.19
C LEU A 796 -29.63 -6.47 -13.48
N GLN A 797 -30.57 -5.53 -13.53
CA GLN A 797 -30.74 -4.61 -14.66
C GLN A 797 -29.51 -3.70 -14.87
N LEU A 798 -28.92 -3.19 -13.79
CA LEU A 798 -27.66 -2.42 -13.82
C LEU A 798 -26.49 -3.24 -14.36
N LEU A 799 -26.34 -4.50 -13.92
CA LEU A 799 -25.30 -5.41 -14.42
C LEU A 799 -25.48 -5.70 -15.92
N GLN A 800 -26.71 -6.00 -16.35
CA GLN A 800 -27.05 -6.21 -17.76
C GLN A 800 -26.76 -4.94 -18.59
N GLU A 801 -27.12 -3.75 -18.11
CA GLU A 801 -26.86 -2.48 -18.81
C GLU A 801 -25.36 -2.15 -18.93
N VAL A 802 -24.55 -2.46 -17.91
CA VAL A 802 -23.09 -2.26 -17.94
C VAL A 802 -22.37 -3.31 -18.80
N ARG A 803 -22.90 -4.54 -18.88
CA ARG A 803 -22.38 -5.62 -19.72
C ARG A 803 -22.71 -5.44 -21.21
N GLY A 804 -23.84 -4.82 -21.55
CA GLY A 804 -24.30 -4.72 -22.94
C GLY A 804 -24.61 -6.11 -23.50
N ASP A 805 -24.08 -6.43 -24.69
CA ASP A 805 -24.18 -7.77 -25.28
C ASP A 805 -23.11 -8.76 -24.77
N GLY A 806 -22.22 -8.33 -23.87
CA GLY A 806 -21.11 -9.14 -23.34
C GLY A 806 -19.86 -9.16 -24.22
N SER A 807 -19.87 -8.51 -25.39
CA SER A 807 -18.65 -8.30 -26.20
C SER A 807 -17.68 -7.34 -25.51
N ALA A 808 -16.39 -7.41 -25.89
CA ALA A 808 -15.36 -6.54 -25.34
C ALA A 808 -15.55 -5.04 -25.67
N GLU A 809 -16.39 -4.70 -26.65
CA GLU A 809 -16.70 -3.34 -27.07
C GLU A 809 -17.98 -2.79 -26.41
N ALA A 810 -18.98 -3.63 -26.16
CA ALA A 810 -20.23 -3.20 -25.51
C ALA A 810 -20.13 -3.02 -23.98
N VAL A 811 -19.16 -3.68 -23.33
CA VAL A 811 -18.91 -3.50 -21.89
C VAL A 811 -18.43 -2.07 -21.62
N ARG A 812 -19.20 -1.34 -20.80
CA ARG A 812 -19.01 0.11 -20.57
C ARG A 812 -17.62 0.50 -20.06
N SER A 813 -17.16 1.70 -20.41
CA SER A 813 -15.92 2.25 -19.85
C SER A 813 -16.09 2.56 -18.35
N LEU A 814 -14.99 2.71 -17.60
CA LEU A 814 -15.09 3.00 -16.16
C LEU A 814 -15.84 4.32 -15.89
N ALA A 815 -15.75 5.31 -16.78
CA ALA A 815 -16.49 6.56 -16.64
C ALA A 815 -18.00 6.33 -16.82
N ASP A 816 -18.39 5.57 -17.85
CA ASP A 816 -19.79 5.28 -18.15
C ASP A 816 -20.41 4.34 -17.12
N THR A 817 -19.65 3.37 -16.58
CA THR A 817 -20.07 2.54 -15.45
C THR A 817 -20.34 3.40 -14.23
N LEU A 818 -19.42 4.29 -13.82
CA LEU A 818 -19.62 5.18 -12.67
C LEU A 818 -20.81 6.13 -12.85
N ALA A 819 -21.10 6.56 -14.08
CA ALA A 819 -22.33 7.31 -14.41
C ALA A 819 -23.59 6.44 -14.31
N THR A 820 -23.55 5.21 -14.83
CA THR A 820 -24.68 4.25 -14.80
C THR A 820 -25.02 3.86 -13.36
N GLU A 821 -24.03 3.45 -12.57
CA GLU A 821 -24.21 3.15 -11.14
C GLU A 821 -24.71 4.38 -10.37
N TYR A 822 -24.20 5.59 -10.68
CA TYR A 822 -24.66 6.84 -10.05
C TYR A 822 -26.14 7.10 -10.31
N ARG A 823 -26.62 6.89 -11.55
CA ARG A 823 -28.02 7.05 -11.93
C ARG A 823 -28.94 6.09 -11.16
N TYR A 824 -28.57 4.82 -11.09
CA TYR A 824 -29.32 3.81 -10.33
C TYR A 824 -29.33 4.15 -8.83
N ALA A 825 -28.16 4.46 -8.25
CA ALA A 825 -28.05 4.86 -6.85
C ALA A 825 -28.91 6.09 -6.53
N THR A 826 -28.83 7.15 -7.35
CA THR A 826 -29.59 8.40 -7.17
C THR A 826 -31.11 8.17 -7.12
N ARG A 827 -31.63 7.26 -7.95
CA ARG A 827 -33.06 6.91 -7.95
C ARG A 827 -33.46 6.03 -6.76
N LEU A 828 -32.64 5.03 -6.40
CA LEU A 828 -32.94 4.18 -5.24
C LEU A 828 -32.78 4.91 -3.90
N LEU A 829 -31.86 5.86 -3.79
CA LEU A 829 -31.69 6.71 -2.60
C LEU A 829 -32.97 7.47 -2.20
N LYS A 830 -33.83 7.84 -3.16
CA LYS A 830 -35.12 8.50 -2.89
C LYS A 830 -36.19 7.56 -2.35
N ARG A 831 -35.96 6.24 -2.30
CA ARG A 831 -36.92 5.25 -1.80
C ARG A 831 -36.80 5.09 -0.28
N PRO A 832 -37.92 4.93 0.46
CA PRO A 832 -37.89 4.69 1.90
C PRO A 832 -37.13 3.41 2.28
N ASP A 833 -37.06 2.42 1.37
CA ASP A 833 -36.25 1.21 1.51
C ASP A 833 -34.84 1.51 2.01
N PHE A 834 -34.16 2.51 1.44
CA PHE A 834 -32.82 2.89 1.90
C PHE A 834 -32.87 3.81 3.14
N TYR A 835 -33.48 4.99 3.02
CA TYR A 835 -33.29 6.05 4.03
C TYR A 835 -34.10 5.85 5.32
N GLN A 836 -35.06 4.91 5.37
CA GLN A 836 -35.78 4.56 6.59
C GLN A 836 -35.36 3.20 7.18
N VAL A 837 -34.87 2.28 6.34
CA VAL A 837 -34.58 0.89 6.74
C VAL A 837 -33.11 0.53 6.45
N GLY A 838 -32.70 0.54 5.17
CA GLY A 838 -31.40 0.08 4.70
C GLY A 838 -30.19 0.68 5.42
N GLN A 839 -30.16 2.00 5.65
CA GLN A 839 -29.09 2.69 6.37
C GLN A 839 -28.94 2.30 7.87
N HIS A 840 -29.78 1.40 8.37
CA HIS A 840 -29.82 0.94 9.76
C HIS A 840 -29.70 -0.59 9.90
N VAL A 841 -29.72 -1.35 8.80
CA VAL A 841 -29.63 -2.82 8.81
C VAL A 841 -28.29 -3.29 9.39
N ASP A 842 -27.18 -2.71 8.94
CA ASP A 842 -25.81 -3.12 9.31
C ASP A 842 -25.36 -2.67 10.71
N LYS A 843 -26.27 -2.17 11.56
CA LYS A 843 -25.91 -1.69 12.91
C LYS A 843 -25.60 -2.83 13.87
N SER A 844 -24.55 -2.63 14.65
CA SER A 844 -24.13 -3.59 15.68
C SER A 844 -25.21 -3.79 16.76
N PRO A 845 -25.28 -4.96 17.42
CA PRO A 845 -26.20 -5.20 18.53
C PRO A 845 -26.08 -4.14 19.63
N GLU A 846 -24.85 -3.72 19.96
CA GLU A 846 -24.57 -2.71 20.98
C GLU A 846 -25.07 -1.32 20.59
N GLU A 847 -24.96 -0.92 19.31
CA GLU A 847 -25.60 0.30 18.82
C GLU A 847 -27.12 0.22 18.91
N TRP A 848 -27.70 -0.93 18.57
CA TRP A 848 -29.15 -1.13 18.64
C TRP A 848 -29.67 -1.08 20.08
N ASP A 849 -28.91 -1.61 21.05
CA ASP A 849 -29.28 -1.54 22.46
C ASP A 849 -29.12 -0.12 23.02
N ILE A 850 -28.11 0.64 22.58
CA ILE A 850 -28.04 2.09 22.84
C ILE A 850 -29.27 2.81 22.25
N VAL A 851 -29.65 2.55 20.99
CA VAL A 851 -30.84 3.17 20.36
C VAL A 851 -32.13 2.84 21.11
N LYS A 852 -32.33 1.59 21.54
CA LYS A 852 -33.48 1.15 22.34
C LYS A 852 -33.49 1.85 23.71
N GLU A 853 -32.35 1.88 24.40
CA GLU A 853 -32.23 2.56 25.70
C GLU A 853 -32.49 4.06 25.58
N GLU A 854 -31.91 4.72 24.57
CA GLU A 854 -32.08 6.15 24.37
C GLU A 854 -33.52 6.54 24.07
N ARG A 855 -34.23 5.73 23.26
CA ARG A 855 -35.67 5.91 23.01
C ARG A 855 -36.48 5.80 24.30
N VAL A 856 -36.23 4.78 25.11
CA VAL A 856 -36.96 4.53 26.37
C VAL A 856 -36.64 5.57 27.46
N ARG A 857 -35.40 6.06 27.53
CA ARG A 857 -34.96 6.99 28.60
C ARG A 857 -35.10 8.47 28.26
N TYR A 858 -35.06 8.86 26.97
CA TYR A 858 -34.97 10.26 26.56
C TYR A 858 -36.12 10.67 25.64
N VAL A 859 -37.21 11.16 26.24
CA VAL A 859 -38.39 11.68 25.51
C VAL A 859 -38.02 12.70 24.41
N HIS A 860 -36.98 13.52 24.61
CA HIS A 860 -36.50 14.50 23.62
C HIS A 860 -35.75 13.88 22.41
N LYS A 861 -35.52 12.56 22.40
CA LYS A 861 -34.99 11.78 21.27
C LYS A 861 -36.09 11.02 20.51
N GLU A 862 -37.28 10.89 21.09
CA GLU A 862 -38.46 10.26 20.49
C GLU A 862 -39.49 11.28 20.00
N HIS A 863 -39.90 12.22 20.86
CA HIS A 863 -40.91 13.21 20.56
C HIS A 863 -40.29 14.53 20.06
N LEU A 864 -40.57 14.87 18.80
CA LEU A 864 -40.05 16.05 18.09
C LEU A 864 -38.51 16.22 18.23
N PRO A 865 -37.70 15.18 17.94
CA PRO A 865 -36.27 15.24 18.16
C PRO A 865 -35.57 16.10 17.10
N SER A 866 -34.46 16.74 17.49
CA SER A 866 -33.62 17.53 16.57
C SER A 866 -32.96 16.72 15.44
N ARG A 867 -32.96 15.39 15.56
CA ARG A 867 -32.45 14.41 14.61
C ARG A 867 -33.30 13.13 14.71
N PRO A 868 -33.72 12.49 13.60
CA PRO A 868 -34.47 11.24 13.68
C PRO A 868 -33.62 10.14 14.33
N LEU A 869 -34.18 9.48 15.35
CA LEU A 869 -33.65 8.25 15.93
C LEU A 869 -34.39 7.06 15.31
N PRO A 870 -33.71 6.01 14.81
CA PRO A 870 -34.39 4.86 14.22
C PRO A 870 -35.23 4.08 15.25
N ASP A 871 -36.11 3.22 14.73
CA ASP A 871 -36.96 2.34 15.52
C ASP A 871 -36.75 0.89 15.07
N TYR A 872 -36.38 0.02 16.01
CA TYR A 872 -36.08 -1.39 15.71
C TYR A 872 -37.32 -2.12 15.15
N GLU A 873 -38.52 -1.81 15.63
CA GLU A 873 -39.77 -2.42 15.16
C GLU A 873 -40.32 -1.77 13.88
N VAL A 874 -39.71 -0.69 13.38
CA VAL A 874 -40.01 -0.12 12.06
C VAL A 874 -39.00 -0.59 11.01
N VAL A 875 -37.72 -0.75 11.38
CA VAL A 875 -36.68 -1.29 10.51
C VAL A 875 -36.88 -2.79 10.26
N PHE A 876 -37.26 -3.57 11.28
CA PHE A 876 -37.35 -5.03 11.18
C PHE A 876 -38.77 -5.60 11.35
N GLU A 877 -39.00 -6.72 10.69
CA GLU A 877 -40.12 -7.65 10.88
C GLU A 877 -39.55 -8.92 11.54
N ARG A 878 -40.26 -9.47 12.54
CA ARG A 878 -39.85 -10.65 13.31
C ARG A 878 -40.59 -11.89 12.81
N ASN A 879 -39.95 -13.06 12.84
CA ASN A 879 -40.56 -14.37 12.53
C ASN A 879 -41.26 -14.43 11.16
N VAL A 880 -40.58 -13.98 10.11
CA VAL A 880 -41.11 -13.95 8.74
C VAL A 880 -40.88 -15.28 8.04
N GLN A 881 -41.91 -15.83 7.38
CA GLN A 881 -41.78 -17.03 6.54
C GLN A 881 -42.06 -16.70 5.07
N LEU A 882 -41.14 -17.08 4.16
CA LEU A 882 -41.23 -16.83 2.71
C LEU A 882 -40.63 -18.01 1.93
N ASP A 883 -41.37 -18.55 0.95
CA ASP A 883 -40.92 -19.56 -0.03
C ASP A 883 -40.11 -20.76 0.55
N GLY A 884 -40.49 -21.20 1.76
CA GLY A 884 -39.88 -22.31 2.52
C GLY A 884 -38.85 -21.90 3.56
N HIS A 885 -38.39 -20.64 3.54
CA HIS A 885 -37.38 -20.10 4.45
C HIS A 885 -38.04 -19.40 5.66
N THR A 886 -37.41 -19.50 6.83
CA THR A 886 -37.86 -18.85 8.06
C THR A 886 -36.80 -17.87 8.57
N PHE A 887 -37.19 -16.60 8.71
CA PHE A 887 -36.32 -15.50 9.14
C PHE A 887 -36.75 -15.05 10.54
N GLN A 888 -35.88 -15.27 11.54
CA GLN A 888 -36.10 -14.76 12.89
C GLN A 888 -36.22 -13.22 12.90
N LEU A 889 -35.44 -12.56 12.05
CA LEU A 889 -35.45 -11.12 11.81
C LEU A 889 -35.23 -10.85 10.31
N ARG A 890 -36.04 -9.99 9.70
CA ARG A 890 -35.91 -9.54 8.29
C ARG A 890 -36.21 -8.04 8.18
N PRO A 891 -35.48 -7.24 7.38
CA PRO A 891 -35.81 -5.82 7.22
C PRO A 891 -37.14 -5.59 6.48
N ARG A 892 -37.79 -4.44 6.73
CA ARG A 892 -39.08 -4.08 6.13
C ARG A 892 -38.93 -3.40 4.77
N TRP A 893 -38.85 -4.20 3.72
CA TRP A 893 -38.83 -3.72 2.33
C TRP A 893 -40.23 -3.43 1.79
N SER A 894 -40.35 -2.45 0.90
CA SER A 894 -41.60 -2.04 0.24
C SER A 894 -41.36 -1.82 -1.27
N PRO A 895 -41.54 -2.83 -2.14
CA PRO A 895 -42.26 -4.10 -1.92
C PRO A 895 -41.53 -5.13 -1.04
N ARG A 896 -42.31 -6.04 -0.45
CA ARG A 896 -41.88 -7.05 0.53
C ARG A 896 -41.30 -8.31 -0.12
N THR A 897 -41.78 -8.66 -1.32
CA THR A 897 -41.39 -9.86 -2.09
C THR A 897 -40.94 -9.53 -3.54
N VAL A 898 -40.30 -10.49 -4.22
CA VAL A 898 -39.80 -10.32 -5.60
C VAL A 898 -40.95 -10.28 -6.61
N GLN A 899 -42.02 -11.02 -6.34
CA GLN A 899 -43.23 -11.11 -7.16
C GLN A 899 -44.04 -9.80 -7.16
N GLU A 900 -43.91 -8.97 -6.11
CA GLU A 900 -44.55 -7.65 -6.01
C GLU A 900 -43.85 -6.56 -6.87
N VAL A 901 -42.61 -6.77 -7.33
CA VAL A 901 -41.88 -5.78 -8.14
C VAL A 901 -42.29 -5.89 -9.62
N THR A 902 -43.13 -4.97 -10.09
CA THR A 902 -43.55 -4.91 -11.51
C THR A 902 -42.45 -4.35 -12.41
N ALA A 903 -42.39 -4.81 -13.67
CA ALA A 903 -41.44 -4.31 -14.66
C ALA A 903 -41.62 -2.80 -14.96
N GLU A 904 -42.85 -2.32 -14.94
CA GLU A 904 -43.19 -0.88 -15.09
C GLU A 904 -42.53 -0.02 -14.00
N SER A 905 -42.35 -0.56 -12.78
CA SER A 905 -41.69 0.15 -11.68
C SER A 905 -40.15 0.20 -11.80
N LEU A 906 -39.57 -0.56 -12.74
CA LEU A 906 -38.12 -0.65 -13.00
C LEU A 906 -37.71 0.03 -14.32
N ALA A 907 -38.61 0.13 -15.30
CA ALA A 907 -38.34 0.78 -16.58
C ALA A 907 -37.73 2.21 -16.46
N PRO A 908 -38.15 3.07 -15.50
CA PRO A 908 -37.55 4.39 -15.29
C PRO A 908 -36.10 4.39 -14.79
N LEU A 909 -35.54 3.24 -14.35
CA LEU A 909 -34.16 3.20 -13.83
C LEU A 909 -33.11 3.32 -14.95
N ALA A 910 -33.39 2.74 -16.12
CA ALA A 910 -32.49 2.70 -17.28
C ALA A 910 -32.59 3.95 -18.19
N THR A 911 -33.69 4.71 -18.14
CA THR A 911 -33.79 5.99 -18.87
C THR A 911 -32.78 6.99 -18.31
N PRO A 912 -32.17 7.90 -19.11
CA PRO A 912 -31.25 8.91 -18.59
C PRO A 912 -31.82 9.76 -17.43
N LEU A 913 -30.96 10.35 -16.61
CA LEU A 913 -31.40 11.28 -15.55
C LEU A 913 -32.03 12.55 -16.16
N ASP A 914 -33.20 12.90 -15.65
CA ASP A 914 -33.96 14.08 -16.05
C ASP A 914 -34.11 15.02 -14.85
N PHE A 915 -33.68 16.27 -14.99
CA PHE A 915 -33.70 17.23 -13.88
C PHE A 915 -35.12 17.52 -13.36
N GLU A 916 -36.15 17.50 -14.20
CA GLU A 916 -37.54 17.74 -13.76
C GLU A 916 -38.11 16.61 -12.90
N LYS A 917 -37.63 15.37 -13.10
CA LYS A 917 -38.15 14.16 -12.44
C LYS A 917 -37.24 13.67 -11.32
N ASP A 918 -35.95 13.57 -11.62
CA ASP A 918 -34.91 13.06 -10.73
C ASP A 918 -34.27 14.17 -9.87
N GLY A 919 -34.47 15.46 -10.19
CA GLY A 919 -33.80 16.57 -9.48
C GLY A 919 -32.26 16.53 -9.58
N ALA A 920 -31.75 15.79 -10.56
CA ALA A 920 -30.33 15.49 -10.74
C ALA A 920 -30.00 15.42 -12.23
N VAL A 921 -28.72 15.60 -12.57
CA VAL A 921 -28.20 15.52 -13.94
C VAL A 921 -27.19 14.37 -14.07
N GLU A 922 -27.11 13.80 -15.27
CA GLU A 922 -26.16 12.73 -15.62
C GLU A 922 -24.71 13.08 -15.22
N PHE A 923 -24.00 12.08 -14.70
CA PHE A 923 -22.74 12.30 -14.01
C PHE A 923 -21.51 12.01 -14.87
N ASN A 924 -20.99 13.04 -15.54
CA ASN A 924 -19.69 12.96 -16.18
C ASN A 924 -18.56 13.07 -15.13
N VAL A 925 -18.10 11.92 -14.63
CA VAL A 925 -17.02 11.83 -13.63
C VAL A 925 -15.70 12.47 -14.10
N VAL A 926 -15.39 12.39 -15.41
CA VAL A 926 -14.15 12.89 -16.00
C VAL A 926 -14.09 14.42 -15.94
N VAL A 927 -15.19 15.08 -16.32
CA VAL A 927 -15.34 16.53 -16.24
C VAL A 927 -15.41 16.97 -14.78
N TYR A 928 -16.16 16.28 -13.93
CA TYR A 928 -16.28 16.63 -12.50
C TYR A 928 -14.92 16.58 -11.80
N ALA A 929 -14.20 15.46 -11.89
CA ALA A 929 -12.91 15.26 -11.22
C ALA A 929 -11.78 16.20 -11.70
N SER A 930 -11.94 16.84 -12.87
CA SER A 930 -10.94 17.76 -13.45
C SER A 930 -11.36 19.23 -13.44
N LYS A 931 -12.66 19.55 -13.40
CA LYS A 931 -13.21 20.92 -13.55
C LYS A 931 -14.10 21.40 -12.41
N ALA A 932 -14.57 20.56 -11.47
CA ALA A 932 -15.50 21.01 -10.42
C ALA A 932 -14.93 22.19 -9.59
N ASP A 933 -13.70 22.06 -9.11
CA ASP A 933 -12.98 23.14 -8.38
C ASP A 933 -12.52 24.32 -9.29
N ARG A 934 -12.88 24.32 -10.58
CA ARG A 934 -12.52 25.35 -11.58
C ARG A 934 -13.73 26.05 -12.21
N LEU A 935 -14.92 25.47 -12.10
CA LEU A 935 -16.12 25.90 -12.84
C LEU A 935 -16.50 27.37 -12.60
N ALA A 936 -16.36 27.87 -11.37
CA ALA A 936 -16.63 29.27 -11.05
C ALA A 936 -15.77 30.23 -11.87
N GLY A 937 -14.45 30.01 -11.91
CA GLY A 937 -13.53 30.82 -12.73
C GLY A 937 -13.81 30.70 -14.22
N MET A 938 -14.18 29.50 -14.70
CA MET A 938 -14.58 29.31 -16.11
C MET A 938 -15.87 30.05 -16.50
N ILE A 939 -16.78 30.27 -15.53
CA ILE A 939 -17.99 31.09 -15.72
C ILE A 939 -17.64 32.58 -15.68
N GLU A 940 -16.73 33.00 -14.80
CA GLU A 940 -16.21 34.37 -14.76
C GLU A 940 -15.45 34.74 -16.05
N ASP A 941 -14.59 33.84 -16.55
CA ASP A 941 -13.88 33.96 -17.84
C ASP A 941 -14.84 34.06 -19.04
N ALA A 942 -16.03 33.46 -18.95
CA ALA A 942 -17.08 33.53 -19.97
C ALA A 942 -17.93 34.83 -19.89
N GLY A 943 -17.70 35.70 -18.90
CA GLY A 943 -18.49 36.91 -18.67
C GLY A 943 -19.70 36.73 -17.74
N GLY A 944 -19.86 35.56 -17.11
CA GLY A 944 -20.97 35.22 -16.24
C GLY A 944 -21.95 34.24 -16.88
N LEU A 945 -23.21 34.25 -16.40
CA LEU A 945 -24.31 33.43 -16.95
C LEU A 945 -25.38 34.34 -17.56
N GLU A 946 -25.69 34.13 -18.83
CA GLU A 946 -26.84 34.78 -19.49
C GLU A 946 -28.14 34.06 -19.14
N VAL A 947 -28.97 34.66 -18.29
CA VAL A 947 -30.26 34.10 -17.88
C VAL A 947 -31.33 34.38 -18.94
N VAL A 948 -31.38 33.52 -19.97
CA VAL A 948 -32.34 33.61 -21.07
C VAL A 948 -33.68 32.99 -20.66
N ALA A 949 -34.72 33.82 -20.54
CA ALA A 949 -36.07 33.35 -20.24
C ALA A 949 -36.63 32.47 -21.37
N HIS A 950 -37.39 31.44 -21.00
CA HIS A 950 -38.01 30.48 -21.93
C HIS A 950 -37.04 29.65 -22.80
N LEU A 951 -35.75 29.59 -22.44
CA LEU A 951 -34.80 28.68 -23.07
C LEU A 951 -35.20 27.22 -22.77
N GLY A 952 -35.38 26.41 -23.81
CA GLY A 952 -35.88 25.03 -23.70
C GLY A 952 -37.40 24.90 -23.59
N GLU A 953 -38.14 25.99 -23.40
CA GLU A 953 -39.61 25.95 -23.44
C GLU A 953 -40.14 25.91 -24.89
N VAL A 954 -41.25 25.18 -25.06
CA VAL A 954 -41.97 25.03 -26.33
C VAL A 954 -43.21 25.93 -26.35
N ASP A 955 -43.55 26.48 -27.52
CA ASP A 955 -44.79 27.24 -27.75
C ASP A 955 -46.04 26.31 -27.82
N LYS A 956 -47.18 26.80 -28.32
CA LYS A 956 -48.42 25.98 -28.42
C LYS A 956 -48.45 25.12 -29.69
N GLU A 957 -47.58 25.44 -30.64
CA GLU A 957 -47.51 24.90 -31.98
C GLU A 957 -46.46 23.78 -32.10
N GLY A 958 -45.51 23.72 -31.16
CA GLY A 958 -44.44 22.71 -31.07
C GLY A 958 -43.02 23.24 -31.31
N ASN A 959 -42.84 24.56 -31.48
CA ASN A 959 -41.54 25.17 -31.74
C ASN A 959 -40.86 25.63 -30.43
N ALA A 960 -39.53 25.66 -30.39
CA ALA A 960 -38.80 26.26 -29.27
C ALA A 960 -39.04 27.78 -29.23
N LYS A 961 -39.49 28.32 -28.09
CA LYS A 961 -39.77 29.76 -27.89
C LYS A 961 -38.52 30.63 -28.09
N VAL A 962 -37.37 30.07 -27.73
CA VAL A 962 -36.04 30.61 -28.03
C VAL A 962 -35.30 29.55 -28.84
N PRO A 963 -34.81 29.84 -30.05
CA PRO A 963 -34.07 28.85 -30.83
C PRO A 963 -32.77 28.46 -30.10
N PRO A 964 -32.47 27.16 -29.93
CA PRO A 964 -31.25 26.73 -29.28
C PRO A 964 -30.03 27.05 -30.15
N LEU A 965 -28.89 27.30 -29.51
CA LEU A 965 -27.61 27.46 -30.21
C LEU A 965 -27.24 26.16 -30.96
N HIS A 966 -26.48 26.29 -32.03
CA HIS A 966 -25.97 25.18 -32.84
C HIS A 966 -24.44 25.23 -32.86
N GLY A 967 -23.79 24.07 -33.03
CA GLY A 967 -22.34 23.98 -33.13
C GLY A 967 -21.88 23.82 -34.58
N ASP A 968 -21.12 24.78 -35.09
CA ASP A 968 -20.56 24.77 -36.46
C ASP A 968 -19.37 23.78 -36.63
N ALA A 969 -19.15 22.92 -35.65
CA ALA A 969 -18.02 22.01 -35.57
C ALA A 969 -18.17 20.85 -36.57
N HIS A 970 -17.18 20.72 -37.45
CA HIS A 970 -17.04 19.64 -38.42
C HIS A 970 -15.58 19.19 -38.47
N VAL A 971 -15.32 17.97 -38.96
CA VAL A 971 -13.94 17.52 -39.22
C VAL A 971 -13.46 18.16 -40.53
N PRO A 972 -12.43 19.03 -40.51
CA PRO A 972 -11.95 19.67 -41.73
C PRO A 972 -11.18 18.66 -42.59
N THR A 973 -11.52 18.58 -43.88
CA THR A 973 -10.98 17.56 -44.81
C THR A 973 -9.67 17.97 -45.50
N ASN A 974 -9.16 19.16 -45.21
CA ASN A 974 -8.03 19.80 -45.90
C ASN A 974 -6.79 20.04 -45.00
N VAL A 975 -6.70 19.36 -43.84
CA VAL A 975 -5.65 19.58 -42.83
C VAL A 975 -4.49 18.57 -42.89
N SER A 976 -4.27 17.95 -44.06
CA SER A 976 -3.18 17.00 -44.29
C SER A 976 -1.82 17.72 -44.27
N PHE A 977 -1.14 17.70 -43.12
CA PHE A 977 0.15 18.39 -42.95
C PHE A 977 1.23 17.89 -43.92
N TYR A 978 1.19 16.61 -44.32
CA TYR A 978 2.12 16.04 -45.29
C TYR A 978 1.98 16.65 -46.70
N GLU A 979 0.80 17.16 -47.08
CA GLU A 979 0.58 17.86 -48.37
C GLU A 979 0.96 19.35 -48.29
N MET A 980 0.90 19.93 -47.09
CA MET A 980 1.40 21.28 -46.80
C MET A 980 2.93 21.32 -46.82
N ALA A 981 3.58 20.36 -46.14
CA ALA A 981 5.03 20.22 -46.01
C ALA A 981 5.56 19.05 -46.87
N ARG A 982 5.14 19.01 -48.14
CA ARG A 982 5.54 18.00 -49.12
C ARG A 982 6.98 18.20 -49.63
N HIS A 983 7.53 17.17 -50.27
CA HIS A 983 8.92 17.14 -50.70
C HIS A 983 9.24 18.23 -51.75
N PRO A 984 10.33 19.03 -51.61
CA PRO A 984 10.37 20.38 -52.18
C PRO A 984 10.46 20.50 -53.72
N TRP A 985 10.73 19.40 -54.42
CA TRP A 985 10.76 19.33 -55.90
C TRP A 985 10.14 18.05 -56.48
N GLU A 986 9.77 17.07 -55.64
CA GLU A 986 9.01 15.89 -56.05
C GLU A 986 7.50 16.02 -55.75
N ASP A 987 7.08 17.10 -55.10
CA ASP A 987 5.71 17.39 -54.59
C ASP A 987 5.06 16.21 -53.82
N THR A 988 5.87 15.25 -53.38
CA THR A 988 5.40 14.02 -52.74
C THR A 988 5.07 14.28 -51.28
N PRO A 989 3.84 13.98 -50.80
CA PRO A 989 3.42 14.29 -49.44
C PRO A 989 4.06 13.30 -48.44
N SER A 990 5.30 13.57 -48.04
CA SER A 990 6.09 12.70 -47.16
C SER A 990 7.10 13.52 -46.36
N SER A 991 7.33 13.12 -45.11
CA SER A 991 8.42 13.60 -44.27
C SER A 991 9.79 13.00 -44.64
N TRP A 992 9.84 12.04 -45.57
CA TRP A 992 11.07 11.37 -45.96
C TRP A 992 11.99 12.28 -46.79
N ARG A 993 13.06 12.76 -46.14
CA ARG A 993 14.09 13.58 -46.80
C ARG A 993 14.90 12.71 -47.77
N ARG A 994 14.87 13.08 -49.05
CA ARG A 994 15.73 12.52 -50.10
C ARG A 994 16.47 13.64 -50.80
N ASP A 995 17.76 13.47 -50.99
CA ASP A 995 18.54 14.31 -51.91
C ASP A 995 18.38 13.73 -53.32
N GLY A 996 17.71 14.50 -54.18
CA GLY A 996 17.36 14.09 -55.53
C GLY A 996 18.43 14.53 -56.53
N PHE A 997 18.65 13.73 -57.57
CA PHE A 997 19.48 14.14 -58.70
C PHE A 997 18.84 15.32 -59.44
N THR A 998 19.62 16.34 -59.78
CA THR A 998 19.17 17.47 -60.60
C THR A 998 18.55 16.96 -61.90
N ALA A 999 17.31 17.39 -62.20
CA ALA A 999 16.47 16.76 -63.23
C ALA A 999 17.15 16.61 -64.60
N GLY A 1000 17.76 17.69 -65.13
CA GLY A 1000 18.48 17.66 -66.41
C GLY A 1000 19.76 16.81 -66.37
N SER A 1001 20.46 16.76 -65.24
CA SER A 1001 21.62 15.88 -65.06
C SER A 1001 21.21 14.41 -65.08
N LYS A 1002 20.10 14.06 -64.42
CA LYS A 1002 19.54 12.70 -64.47
C LYS A 1002 19.03 12.35 -65.86
N GLU A 1003 18.33 13.25 -66.54
CA GLU A 1003 17.85 13.00 -67.90
C GLU A 1003 19.03 12.74 -68.87
N TYR A 1004 20.05 13.59 -68.84
CA TYR A 1004 21.25 13.44 -69.69
C TYR A 1004 21.99 12.13 -69.37
N PHE A 1005 22.14 11.79 -68.09
CA PHE A 1005 22.72 10.53 -67.63
C PHE A 1005 21.90 9.31 -68.10
N ASP A 1006 20.57 9.31 -67.91
CA ASP A 1006 19.68 8.22 -68.33
C ASP A 1006 19.67 8.05 -69.87
N GLN A 1007 19.81 9.14 -70.63
CA GLN A 1007 19.95 9.09 -72.09
C GLN A 1007 21.31 8.52 -72.52
N GLN A 1008 22.42 8.99 -71.93
CA GLN A 1008 23.76 8.44 -72.19
C GLN A 1008 23.84 6.96 -71.78
N TYR A 1009 23.37 6.59 -70.59
CA TYR A 1009 23.33 5.22 -70.11
C TYR A 1009 22.59 4.29 -71.08
N LYS A 1010 21.40 4.68 -71.58
CA LYS A 1010 20.64 3.88 -72.55
C LYS A 1010 21.36 3.76 -73.91
N LYS A 1011 22.07 4.81 -74.34
CA LYS A 1011 22.87 4.79 -75.58
C LYS A 1011 24.08 3.87 -75.44
N ALA A 1012 24.79 3.95 -74.31
CA ALA A 1012 25.94 3.11 -73.98
C ALA A 1012 25.53 1.64 -73.76
N GLU A 1013 24.47 1.36 -72.99
CA GLU A 1013 23.95 0.00 -72.77
C GLU A 1013 23.61 -0.65 -74.12
N LYS A 1014 22.94 0.08 -75.02
CA LYS A 1014 22.64 -0.45 -76.37
C LYS A 1014 23.91 -0.65 -77.21
N ALA A 1015 24.87 0.27 -77.16
CA ALA A 1015 26.12 0.16 -77.92
C ALA A 1015 26.98 -1.04 -77.47
N VAL A 1016 27.04 -1.30 -76.16
CA VAL A 1016 27.74 -2.47 -75.60
C VAL A 1016 26.96 -3.76 -75.90
N TYR A 1017 25.72 -3.86 -75.46
CA TYR A 1017 24.98 -5.14 -75.49
C TYR A 1017 24.38 -5.50 -76.86
N ASP A 1018 24.33 -4.58 -77.84
CA ASP A 1018 23.87 -4.87 -79.20
C ASP A 1018 24.62 -4.04 -80.25
N GLU A 1019 25.96 -4.14 -80.24
CA GLU A 1019 26.89 -3.42 -81.15
C GLU A 1019 26.51 -3.49 -82.65
N ALA A 1020 25.76 -4.52 -83.05
CA ALA A 1020 25.37 -4.80 -84.42
C ALA A 1020 23.85 -4.65 -84.70
N GLY A 1021 23.08 -4.13 -83.74
CA GLY A 1021 21.64 -3.85 -83.92
C GLY A 1021 20.76 -5.09 -84.21
N ARG A 1022 21.16 -6.26 -83.70
CA ARG A 1022 20.52 -7.57 -83.93
C ARG A 1022 19.31 -7.82 -83.04
N GLY A 1023 19.05 -6.98 -82.04
CA GLY A 1023 17.96 -7.14 -81.08
C GLY A 1023 18.18 -8.26 -80.07
N GLN A 1024 19.42 -8.73 -79.89
CA GLN A 1024 19.79 -9.79 -78.94
C GLN A 1024 20.87 -9.28 -78.00
N ARG A 1025 20.70 -9.48 -76.68
CA ARG A 1025 21.62 -9.01 -75.64
C ARG A 1025 22.91 -9.83 -75.66
N ASN A 1026 23.94 -9.31 -76.32
CA ASN A 1026 25.28 -9.90 -76.37
C ASN A 1026 26.04 -9.63 -75.07
N TYR A 1027 26.37 -10.69 -74.31
CA TYR A 1027 27.18 -10.60 -73.09
C TYR A 1027 28.70 -10.63 -73.37
N TRP A 1028 29.10 -10.79 -74.64
CA TRP A 1028 30.50 -10.79 -75.09
C TRP A 1028 30.71 -9.70 -76.16
N PRO A 1029 30.61 -8.41 -75.78
CA PRO A 1029 30.86 -7.28 -76.68
C PRO A 1029 32.30 -7.29 -77.22
N SER A 1030 32.52 -6.68 -78.38
CA SER A 1030 33.88 -6.36 -78.82
C SER A 1030 34.54 -5.36 -77.85
N LYS A 1031 35.87 -5.40 -77.71
CA LYS A 1031 36.60 -4.42 -76.90
C LYS A 1031 36.32 -2.97 -77.36
N ALA A 1032 36.10 -2.76 -78.66
CA ALA A 1032 35.73 -1.46 -79.22
C ALA A 1032 34.33 -0.97 -78.77
N ALA A 1033 33.39 -1.88 -78.51
CA ALA A 1033 32.08 -1.54 -77.95
C ALA A 1033 32.14 -1.25 -76.43
N VAL A 1034 33.08 -1.87 -75.70
CA VAL A 1034 33.29 -1.62 -74.26
C VAL A 1034 34.05 -0.31 -74.01
N ASP A 1035 35.14 -0.07 -74.73
CA ASP A 1035 35.99 1.12 -74.59
C ASP A 1035 35.41 2.34 -75.36
N GLY A 1036 34.25 2.21 -76.00
CA GLY A 1036 33.69 3.17 -76.95
C GLY A 1036 33.02 4.38 -76.30
N VAL A 1037 33.60 5.57 -76.46
CA VAL A 1037 33.04 6.84 -75.95
C VAL A 1037 31.82 7.27 -76.79
N THR A 1038 30.61 7.17 -76.22
CA THR A 1038 29.37 7.61 -76.87
C THR A 1038 28.91 8.98 -76.34
N GLY A 1039 29.18 10.07 -77.06
CA GLY A 1039 28.70 11.40 -76.61
C GLY A 1039 28.94 12.62 -77.52
N GLU A 1040 29.95 12.61 -78.40
CA GLU A 1040 30.44 13.85 -79.05
C GLU A 1040 29.42 14.60 -79.93
N GLU A 1041 28.39 13.90 -80.44
CA GLU A 1041 27.29 14.49 -81.21
C GLU A 1041 26.60 15.69 -80.52
N SER A 1042 26.56 15.70 -79.17
CA SER A 1042 25.99 16.80 -78.40
C SER A 1042 26.74 18.13 -78.59
N ASN A 1043 28.07 18.07 -78.73
CA ASN A 1043 28.91 19.26 -78.86
C ASN A 1043 28.72 19.92 -80.23
N ALA A 1044 28.58 19.13 -81.29
CA ALA A 1044 28.29 19.64 -82.63
C ALA A 1044 26.96 20.41 -82.70
N LEU A 1045 25.94 19.96 -81.96
CA LEU A 1045 24.62 20.60 -81.93
C LEU A 1045 24.62 21.91 -81.12
N LEU A 1046 25.43 22.01 -80.06
CA LEU A 1046 25.72 23.29 -79.38
C LEU A 1046 26.45 24.26 -80.32
N GLU A 1047 27.41 23.76 -81.11
CA GLU A 1047 28.19 24.55 -82.06
C GLU A 1047 27.32 25.12 -83.20
N GLU A 1048 26.39 24.31 -83.72
CA GLU A 1048 25.36 24.70 -84.71
C GLU A 1048 24.40 25.77 -84.16
N ARG A 1049 23.90 25.60 -82.92
CA ARG A 1049 22.73 26.36 -82.46
C ARG A 1049 23.03 27.54 -81.55
N PHE A 1050 24.09 27.45 -80.74
CA PHE A 1050 24.47 28.49 -79.79
C PHE A 1050 25.65 29.31 -80.34
N PHE A 1051 26.78 28.66 -80.60
CA PHE A 1051 28.00 29.35 -81.00
C PHE A 1051 27.93 29.95 -82.42
N ALA A 1052 27.26 29.29 -83.39
CA ALA A 1052 27.02 29.90 -84.70
C ALA A 1052 26.12 31.15 -84.62
N LYS A 1053 25.06 31.14 -83.80
CA LYS A 1053 24.21 32.32 -83.59
C LYS A 1053 24.95 33.47 -82.91
N LEU A 1054 25.84 33.17 -81.97
CA LEU A 1054 26.73 34.18 -81.37
C LEU A 1054 27.65 34.80 -82.44
N ARG A 1055 28.27 34.00 -83.31
CA ARG A 1055 29.10 34.50 -84.43
C ARG A 1055 28.30 35.31 -85.46
N ASP A 1056 27.04 34.98 -85.69
CA ASP A 1056 26.16 35.77 -86.57
C ASP A 1056 25.74 37.10 -85.93
N ALA A 1057 25.47 37.14 -84.63
CA ALA A 1057 25.27 38.38 -83.89
C ALA A 1057 26.56 39.23 -83.84
N GLU A 1058 27.73 38.61 -83.75
CA GLU A 1058 29.04 39.26 -83.75
C GLU A 1058 29.30 40.09 -85.02
N ARG A 1059 28.61 39.79 -86.13
CA ARG A 1059 28.67 40.60 -87.37
C ARG A 1059 28.24 42.06 -87.14
N GLY A 1060 27.36 42.32 -86.17
CA GLY A 1060 26.91 43.65 -85.77
C GLY A 1060 27.86 44.41 -84.84
N VAL A 1061 28.83 43.72 -84.22
CA VAL A 1061 29.81 44.31 -83.31
C VAL A 1061 30.86 45.10 -84.09
N GLU A 1062 31.30 46.24 -83.56
CA GLU A 1062 32.28 47.11 -84.18
C GLU A 1062 33.61 46.40 -84.47
N SER A 1063 34.28 46.79 -85.55
CA SER A 1063 35.53 46.16 -85.99
C SER A 1063 36.64 46.22 -84.92
N TRP A 1064 36.74 47.32 -84.17
CA TRP A 1064 37.71 47.47 -83.09
C TRP A 1064 37.41 46.52 -81.92
N ALA A 1065 36.14 46.35 -81.54
CA ALA A 1065 35.73 45.48 -80.44
C ALA A 1065 35.92 44.00 -80.80
N ARG A 1066 35.60 43.60 -82.04
CA ARG A 1066 35.93 42.27 -82.57
C ARG A 1066 37.43 42.01 -82.62
N GLN A 1067 38.23 42.97 -83.08
CA GLN A 1067 39.69 42.82 -83.12
C GLN A 1067 40.29 42.76 -81.71
N LEU A 1068 39.80 43.56 -80.76
CA LEU A 1068 40.24 43.53 -79.36
C LEU A 1068 39.86 42.21 -78.68
N ARG A 1069 38.62 41.72 -78.85
CA ARG A 1069 38.19 40.40 -78.37
C ARG A 1069 39.01 39.29 -79.00
N LYS A 1070 39.27 39.34 -80.31
CA LYS A 1070 40.14 38.36 -80.99
C LYS A 1070 41.56 38.38 -80.41
N LYS A 1071 42.16 39.56 -80.19
CA LYS A 1071 43.48 39.68 -79.56
C LYS A 1071 43.49 39.17 -78.11
N ALA A 1072 42.42 39.37 -77.34
CA ALA A 1072 42.29 38.81 -76.00
C ALA A 1072 42.21 37.27 -76.02
N VAL A 1073 41.40 36.69 -76.91
CA VAL A 1073 41.27 35.23 -77.07
C VAL A 1073 42.55 34.59 -77.64
N GLU A 1074 43.31 35.29 -78.47
CA GLU A 1074 44.63 34.85 -78.95
C GLU A 1074 45.80 35.15 -77.97
N GLY A 1075 45.55 35.84 -76.84
CA GLY A 1075 46.60 36.29 -75.91
C GLY A 1075 47.55 37.37 -76.44
N LYS A 1076 47.23 38.02 -77.57
CA LYS A 1076 48.12 38.92 -78.34
C LYS A 1076 47.63 40.37 -78.33
N LEU A 1077 47.63 40.99 -77.16
CA LEU A 1077 47.37 42.42 -77.03
C LEU A 1077 48.64 43.21 -77.37
N ASP A 1078 48.78 43.63 -78.63
CA ASP A 1078 49.89 44.47 -79.13
C ASP A 1078 49.88 45.92 -78.58
N ASN A 1079 49.62 46.08 -77.28
CA ASN A 1079 49.71 47.35 -76.59
C ASN A 1079 51.18 47.75 -76.50
N LYS A 1080 51.51 48.99 -76.92
CA LYS A 1080 52.82 49.55 -76.61
C LYS A 1080 52.94 49.68 -75.09
N THR A 1081 54.06 49.25 -74.53
CA THR A 1081 54.40 49.55 -73.14
C THR A 1081 54.50 51.06 -72.99
N GLU A 1082 53.64 51.67 -72.17
CA GLU A 1082 53.79 53.08 -71.82
C GLU A 1082 55.06 53.24 -70.99
N ILE A 1083 56.06 53.91 -71.58
CA ILE A 1083 57.33 54.15 -70.93
C ILE A 1083 57.20 55.46 -70.16
N ALA A 1084 56.99 55.36 -68.84
CA ALA A 1084 57.08 56.49 -67.92
C ALA A 1084 58.31 57.34 -68.27
N THR A 1085 58.07 58.62 -68.56
CA THR A 1085 59.12 59.56 -68.98
C THR A 1085 60.17 59.69 -67.90
N GLN A 1086 61.35 60.22 -68.21
CA GLN A 1086 62.40 60.37 -67.19
C GLN A 1086 61.96 61.28 -66.02
N GLN A 1087 60.99 62.19 -66.23
CA GLN A 1087 60.41 62.97 -65.13
C GLN A 1087 59.48 62.16 -64.24
N GLU A 1088 58.70 61.23 -64.79
CA GLU A 1088 57.86 60.30 -64.01
C GLU A 1088 58.68 59.12 -63.44
N LYS A 1089 59.85 58.80 -64.01
CA LYS A 1089 60.58 57.56 -63.72
C LYS A 1089 61.84 57.70 -62.86
N ILE A 1090 62.61 58.77 -63.03
CA ILE A 1090 63.89 59.00 -62.32
C ILE A 1090 63.88 60.30 -61.51
N TYR A 1091 63.13 61.32 -61.95
CA TYR A 1091 63.02 62.61 -61.24
C TYR A 1091 61.68 62.82 -60.51
N ASP A 1092 60.87 61.75 -60.36
CA ASP A 1092 59.64 61.78 -59.56
C ASP A 1092 59.96 61.52 -58.08
N ASP A 1093 59.34 62.26 -57.17
CA ASP A 1093 59.60 62.18 -55.72
C ASP A 1093 59.18 60.83 -55.10
N ASP A 1094 58.15 60.18 -55.65
CA ASP A 1094 57.57 58.94 -55.10
C ASP A 1094 57.76 57.75 -56.06
N TYR A 1095 57.50 57.92 -57.35
CA TYR A 1095 57.37 56.83 -58.32
C TYR A 1095 58.72 56.20 -58.70
N TYR A 1096 59.85 56.91 -58.51
CA TYR A 1096 61.20 56.37 -58.76
C TYR A 1096 61.50 55.07 -57.98
N ARG A 1097 60.88 54.88 -56.80
CA ARG A 1097 61.12 53.70 -55.93
C ARG A 1097 60.70 52.37 -56.55
N TRP A 1098 59.86 52.39 -57.58
CA TRP A 1098 59.43 51.20 -58.33
C TRP A 1098 60.37 50.84 -59.48
N PHE A 1099 61.38 51.68 -59.76
CA PHE A 1099 62.30 51.54 -60.89
C PHE A 1099 63.78 51.44 -60.49
N ILE A 1100 64.10 51.63 -59.20
CA ILE A 1100 65.42 51.33 -58.65
C ILE A 1100 65.59 49.82 -58.47
N GLN A 1101 66.79 49.31 -58.76
CA GLN A 1101 67.16 47.94 -58.39
C GLN A 1101 67.53 47.91 -56.90
N PRO A 1102 66.85 47.14 -56.03
CA PRO A 1102 67.25 47.03 -54.62
C PRO A 1102 68.70 46.56 -54.49
N GLY A 1103 69.48 47.30 -53.70
CA GLY A 1103 70.94 47.09 -53.57
C GLY A 1103 71.81 47.97 -54.47
N HIS A 1104 71.28 48.55 -55.55
CA HIS A 1104 72.03 49.51 -56.38
C HIS A 1104 71.62 50.95 -56.09
N ASN A 1105 72.42 51.64 -55.27
CA ASN A 1105 72.38 53.10 -55.19
C ASN A 1105 73.18 53.68 -56.39
N PRO A 1106 72.56 54.45 -57.31
CA PRO A 1106 73.22 54.92 -58.53
C PRO A 1106 74.20 56.08 -58.30
N ASN A 1107 74.11 56.79 -57.17
CA ASN A 1107 75.14 57.74 -56.75
C ASN A 1107 75.26 57.77 -55.21
N PRO A 1108 75.99 56.81 -54.60
CA PRO A 1108 76.14 56.75 -53.15
C PRO A 1108 76.94 57.92 -52.56
N SER A 1109 77.52 58.78 -53.40
CA SER A 1109 78.19 60.02 -52.96
C SER A 1109 77.26 61.24 -52.96
N GLY A 1110 76.11 61.19 -53.62
CA GLY A 1110 75.19 62.31 -53.85
C GLY A 1110 75.73 63.47 -54.72
N LEU A 1111 77.04 63.48 -55.03
CA LEU A 1111 77.71 64.65 -55.62
C LEU A 1111 78.00 64.48 -57.12
N LEU A 1112 77.35 65.30 -57.95
CA LEU A 1112 77.65 65.42 -59.37
C LEU A 1112 78.96 66.20 -59.59
N ARG A 1113 80.08 65.49 -59.69
CA ARG A 1113 81.40 66.05 -60.02
C ARG A 1113 81.47 66.50 -61.49
N GLY A 1114 80.92 67.67 -61.81
CA GLY A 1114 80.87 68.18 -63.18
C GLY A 1114 82.19 68.76 -63.71
N ARG A 1115 82.53 68.45 -64.96
CA ARG A 1115 83.37 69.30 -65.82
C ARG A 1115 82.94 69.19 -67.29
N LYS A 1116 83.09 70.28 -68.04
CA LYS A 1116 82.84 70.35 -69.49
C LYS A 1116 84.02 69.73 -70.24
N GLY A 1117 83.79 69.02 -71.34
CA GLY A 1117 84.86 68.70 -72.30
C GLY A 1117 84.60 67.53 -73.22
N ALA A 1118 84.56 67.85 -74.51
CA ALA A 1118 84.56 67.02 -75.72
C ALA A 1118 85.42 65.72 -75.76
N ASP A 1119 84.98 64.88 -76.69
CA ASP A 1119 85.77 63.98 -77.57
C ASP A 1119 86.36 62.64 -77.06
N SER A 1120 86.53 61.78 -78.06
CA SER A 1120 86.86 60.36 -78.05
C SER A 1120 88.16 59.98 -77.32
N GLY A 1121 88.09 58.99 -76.43
CA GLY A 1121 89.25 58.26 -75.91
C GLY A 1121 88.84 56.99 -75.17
N SER A 1122 89.11 55.81 -75.76
CA SER A 1122 88.74 54.52 -75.16
C SER A 1122 89.70 54.07 -74.07
N SER A 1123 89.17 53.65 -72.92
CA SER A 1123 89.86 52.86 -71.90
C SER A 1123 89.52 51.37 -72.09
N SER A 1124 90.50 50.47 -71.94
CA SER A 1124 90.27 49.02 -72.02
C SER A 1124 89.77 48.40 -70.72
N VAL A 1125 90.06 49.06 -69.58
CA VAL A 1125 89.82 48.51 -68.23
C VAL A 1125 88.33 48.30 -67.96
N ASP A 1126 87.48 49.17 -68.51
CA ASP A 1126 86.03 49.10 -68.37
C ASP A 1126 85.45 47.87 -69.10
N LYS A 1127 86.08 47.40 -70.19
CA LYS A 1127 85.67 46.19 -70.92
C LYS A 1127 86.01 44.91 -70.16
N ASP A 1128 87.17 44.86 -69.51
CA ASP A 1128 87.57 43.68 -68.73
C ASP A 1128 86.63 43.46 -67.53
N LEU A 1129 86.11 44.55 -66.95
CA LEU A 1129 85.08 44.51 -65.90
C LEU A 1129 83.71 44.02 -66.39
N GLU A 1130 83.26 44.46 -67.57
CA GLU A 1130 82.03 43.92 -68.19
C GLU A 1130 82.15 42.42 -68.52
N VAL A 1131 83.30 41.97 -69.05
CA VAL A 1131 83.52 40.55 -69.37
C VAL A 1131 83.51 39.69 -68.10
N PHE A 1132 84.14 40.15 -67.01
CA PHE A 1132 84.18 39.42 -65.74
C PHE A 1132 82.78 39.27 -65.11
N LEU A 1133 81.96 40.33 -65.12
CA LEU A 1133 80.60 40.29 -64.55
C LEU A 1133 79.64 39.42 -65.37
N ASN A 1134 79.75 39.41 -66.69
CA ASN A 1134 78.96 38.52 -67.54
C ASN A 1134 79.29 37.03 -67.29
N GLN A 1135 80.57 36.69 -67.08
CA GLN A 1135 80.96 35.32 -66.69
C GLN A 1135 80.37 34.94 -65.32
N LEU A 1136 80.38 35.86 -64.35
CA LEU A 1136 79.88 35.61 -62.99
C LEU A 1136 78.36 35.38 -62.94
N LEU A 1137 77.58 36.04 -63.82
CA LEU A 1137 76.14 35.81 -63.96
C LEU A 1137 75.80 34.53 -64.73
N SER A 1138 76.64 34.10 -65.69
CA SER A 1138 76.43 32.84 -66.42
C SER A 1138 76.62 31.57 -65.59
N GLY A 1139 77.29 31.65 -64.43
CA GLY A 1139 77.70 30.47 -63.63
C GLY A 1139 76.68 29.92 -62.62
N ALA A 1140 75.49 30.52 -62.50
CA ALA A 1140 74.52 30.17 -61.44
C ALA A 1140 73.35 29.27 -61.89
N ALA A 1141 73.19 29.03 -63.20
CA ALA A 1141 72.00 28.39 -63.77
C ALA A 1141 72.03 26.85 -63.81
N GLU A 1142 73.14 26.20 -63.41
CA GLU A 1142 73.37 24.76 -63.62
C GLU A 1142 73.29 23.91 -62.34
N ARG A 1143 72.24 24.12 -61.54
CA ARG A 1143 71.76 23.13 -60.56
C ARG A 1143 70.30 22.82 -60.85
N GLY A 1144 70.05 21.64 -61.41
CA GLY A 1144 68.76 21.26 -62.01
C GLY A 1144 67.59 21.31 -61.01
N ALA A 1145 66.36 21.62 -61.42
CA ALA A 1145 65.74 21.52 -62.75
C ALA A 1145 65.70 20.08 -63.31
N ASP A 1146 64.73 19.34 -62.83
CA ASP A 1146 64.19 18.11 -63.42
C ASP A 1146 62.67 18.08 -63.10
N GLY A 1147 61.83 17.51 -63.97
CA GLY A 1147 60.39 17.30 -63.67
C GLY A 1147 59.39 18.46 -63.88
N THR A 1148 59.25 18.95 -65.11
CA THR A 1148 57.99 19.49 -65.72
C THR A 1148 57.11 20.48 -64.92
N ALA A 1149 57.17 21.76 -65.29
CA ALA A 1149 56.07 22.72 -65.10
C ALA A 1149 55.15 22.76 -66.34
N GLY A 1150 53.85 23.00 -66.14
CA GLY A 1150 52.83 23.14 -67.18
C GLY A 1150 51.78 24.16 -66.74
N ASP A 1151 52.02 25.41 -67.10
CA ASP A 1151 51.43 26.61 -66.48
C ASP A 1151 49.99 26.92 -66.95
N GLU A 1152 49.00 26.72 -66.06
CA GLU A 1152 47.72 27.44 -66.08
C GLU A 1152 47.22 27.72 -64.64
N GLY A 1153 47.27 28.99 -64.20
CA GLY A 1153 46.22 29.56 -63.34
C GLY A 1153 46.37 29.54 -61.82
N GLU A 1154 47.50 29.98 -61.24
CA GLU A 1154 47.51 30.38 -59.82
C GLU A 1154 46.63 31.63 -59.60
N ALA A 1155 45.51 31.45 -58.88
CA ALA A 1155 44.68 32.52 -58.35
C ALA A 1155 44.86 32.60 -56.82
N LEU A 1156 44.91 33.82 -56.26
CA LEU A 1156 45.02 34.01 -54.82
C LEU A 1156 43.80 33.40 -54.10
N ILE A 1157 44.05 32.41 -53.24
CA ILE A 1157 43.17 32.06 -52.12
C ILE A 1157 44.02 32.18 -50.85
N LEU A 1158 43.62 33.09 -49.97
CA LEU A 1158 44.19 33.26 -48.64
C LEU A 1158 43.68 32.14 -47.71
N PRO A 1159 44.42 31.79 -46.65
CA PRO A 1159 43.93 30.82 -45.67
C PRO A 1159 42.77 31.41 -44.87
N GLU A 1160 41.65 30.69 -44.81
CA GLU A 1160 40.80 30.71 -43.63
C GLU A 1160 41.10 29.43 -42.85
N GLU A 1161 41.51 29.59 -41.59
CA GLU A 1161 41.92 28.49 -40.74
C GLU A 1161 40.70 27.67 -40.30
N ASP A 1162 40.78 26.37 -40.60
CA ASP A 1162 40.35 25.19 -39.86
C ASP A 1162 39.77 25.33 -38.43
N ALA A 1163 39.17 24.21 -38.00
CA ALA A 1163 38.70 23.85 -36.66
C ALA A 1163 37.26 24.33 -36.30
N ASP A 1164 36.24 23.47 -36.39
CA ASP A 1164 35.94 22.25 -35.57
C ASP A 1164 35.18 22.61 -34.29
N GLU A 1165 34.22 21.84 -33.75
CA GLU A 1165 33.44 20.67 -34.22
C GLU A 1165 32.06 20.83 -33.51
N ALA A 1166 30.89 20.54 -34.10
CA ALA A 1166 30.39 19.21 -34.44
C ALA A 1166 30.32 18.21 -33.25
N ALA A 1167 29.28 18.34 -32.41
CA ALA A 1167 28.60 17.20 -31.80
C ALA A 1167 27.12 17.59 -31.56
N ASP A 1168 26.09 16.84 -31.95
CA ASP A 1168 25.81 15.39 -31.81
C ASP A 1168 25.60 14.94 -30.35
N SER A 1169 24.61 14.08 -30.04
CA SER A 1169 23.48 13.59 -30.84
C SER A 1169 22.47 12.86 -29.94
N THR A 1170 21.18 13.01 -30.22
CA THR A 1170 20.04 12.04 -30.16
C THR A 1170 18.73 12.78 -29.90
#